data_AF-W4H0F5-F1
#
_entry.id   AF-W4H0F5-F1
#
_cell.length_a   1.000
_cell.length_b   1.000
_cell.length_c   1.000
_cell.angle_alpha   90.00
_cell.angle_beta   90.00
_cell.angle_gamma   90.00
#
_symmetry.space_group_name_H-M   'P 1'
#
loop_
_entity.id
_entity.type
_entity.pdbx_description
1 polymer ?
#
loop_
_entity_poly.entity_id
_entity_poly.type
_entity_poly.pdbx_seq_one_letter_code
_entity_poly.pdbx_strand_id
1 'polypeptide(L)'
;MFQQGGAVDMTDQVSDFHLSTLLHPSHVMELQSYFSRSSSQQLTLAQFTKALKKVLGPSTTIPDDQLARMFHRIDANSDGSVSWDEWCDFFLISDQRHINLYRDMHSSILHPRDGYSSKDPSIGTRNGLIVHILAMLVPMELLKPPVWLYVTCARNGTVSLWDPSSLAVLGSLPPPSSTQWVTNMIALSVPDFVAVSVVDRYIYIVQLSSLSVVVTLGPLAHAAVGMAAFRNADGEHMFACGDMGGGLNLRTVCTVSWDAVAFSNHTIRHVIHSDWVTQVTYLAAYRYVITSSMDSTIKFTNLSDGTVQRQFDCHQSGVYVFYYSSQLNLMASSGARSVLLWNPDQMDVLASLQGHASPVHQMVMDERAYKLFTLSMDKVLKVWDCYTYQCTQTIVDPTEYFPDEHIGRIFWDHTQQHLVSSTTRLRVWPTHTVLQTSTRTSHDCAITCATYTSVLHQVATGDEHSSIHTWDATTGELVMRIPRAHGANEISVVTYDASGKRVLSGATDGTVHIWNGSNGQLLSRVHRAEPLSGPMEISAIVYVVPQVTAKSLNQDRYFVVSGWDRHVVKYKDTKTLDVSPLELFTDSTHTHDDDVVALCYIPAPAALVVSASVDGGVLIYSFSIRFLRHRLSLAKAQAAYDFSFQVKAAPVSASSPTPDDDPCDFVECLVAYPSQSSFISGSSRGRIDFWCAETGGIKQSILPTTELRHGLTSLALDDGKVLLAAGNADGDVHLWELTNVAWYYNSTTPSWHQLHAPKPNATAALVRKHQHSMLVKTWKAHEGSAVVFLSILANNLVLSAIIIYILISIESL
;
A
#
# COMPACT_ATOMS: atom_id res chain seq x y z
N MET A 1 4.81 25.38 -1.04
CA MET A 1 5.23 24.59 0.14
C MET A 1 6.34 25.32 0.88
N PHE A 2 6.42 25.10 2.20
CA PHE A 2 7.39 25.61 3.18
C PHE A 2 7.13 26.98 3.81
N GLN A 3 6.17 27.01 4.73
CA GLN A 3 6.35 27.69 6.02
C GLN A 3 5.38 27.07 7.03
N GLN A 4 5.90 26.24 7.94
CA GLN A 4 5.68 26.37 9.38
C GLN A 4 6.48 25.28 10.10
N GLY A 5 7.50 25.72 10.83
CA GLY A 5 8.27 24.88 11.73
C GLY A 5 7.47 24.64 13.00
N GLY A 6 7.12 23.38 13.24
CA GLY A 6 6.93 22.82 14.56
C GLY A 6 8.11 21.91 14.84
N ALA A 7 8.88 22.21 15.89
CA ALA A 7 9.92 21.31 16.38
C ALA A 7 9.24 20.03 16.88
N VAL A 8 9.39 18.94 16.12
CA VAL A 8 9.09 17.59 16.58
C VAL A 8 10.35 17.08 17.27
N ASP A 9 10.22 16.66 18.53
CA ASP A 9 11.32 16.06 19.30
C ASP A 9 11.89 14.84 18.55
N MET A 10 13.12 14.99 18.06
CA MET A 10 13.86 13.98 17.29
C MET A 10 14.56 12.98 18.22
N THR A 11 13.79 12.11 18.88
CA THR A 11 14.36 10.93 19.58
C THR A 11 13.82 9.59 19.08
N ASP A 12 12.85 9.58 18.18
CA ASP A 12 12.41 8.35 17.52
C ASP A 12 13.29 8.03 16.30
N GLN A 13 13.61 6.75 16.16
CA GLN A 13 14.50 6.21 15.13
C GLN A 13 14.07 6.69 13.75
N VAL A 14 14.90 7.53 13.11
CA VAL A 14 14.70 7.97 11.73
C VAL A 14 14.70 6.72 10.85
N SER A 15 13.52 6.34 10.36
CA SER A 15 13.37 5.32 9.33
C SER A 15 13.93 5.83 8.01
N ASP A 16 14.34 4.93 7.12
CA ASP A 16 15.00 5.24 5.85
C ASP A 16 14.17 6.17 4.93
N PHE A 17 12.87 6.37 5.21
CA PHE A 17 11.92 7.16 4.43
C PHE A 17 11.81 8.65 4.82
N HIS A 18 12.44 9.09 5.93
CA HIS A 18 12.37 10.49 6.39
C HIS A 18 13.52 11.38 5.88
N LEU A 19 14.33 10.92 4.93
CA LEU A 19 15.42 11.73 4.35
C LEU A 19 14.93 12.84 3.41
N SER A 20 13.82 12.65 2.70
CA SER A 20 13.18 13.71 1.91
C SER A 20 12.74 14.88 2.80
N THR A 21 12.32 14.60 4.04
CA THR A 21 12.00 15.61 5.05
C THR A 21 13.23 16.33 5.64
N LEU A 22 14.43 15.77 5.46
CA LEU A 22 15.71 16.35 5.93
C LEU A 22 16.47 17.14 4.85
N LEU A 23 16.14 16.93 3.57
CA LEU A 23 16.83 17.57 2.44
C LEU A 23 16.15 18.88 2.03
N HIS A 24 16.80 20.01 2.30
CA HIS A 24 16.38 21.33 1.80
C HIS A 24 16.82 21.51 0.32
N PRO A 25 16.15 22.35 -0.50
CA PRO A 25 16.57 22.62 -1.88
C PRO A 25 18.04 23.05 -2.05
N SER A 26 18.60 23.72 -1.03
CA SER A 26 20.03 24.07 -0.98
C SER A 26 20.94 22.84 -0.85
N HIS A 27 20.51 21.80 -0.13
CA HIS A 27 21.23 20.53 0.01
C HIS A 27 21.26 19.76 -1.30
N VAL A 28 20.17 19.78 -2.07
CA VAL A 28 20.08 19.13 -3.39
C VAL A 28 21.05 19.77 -4.39
N MET A 29 21.10 21.11 -4.43
CA MET A 29 22.07 21.85 -5.25
C MET A 29 23.52 21.56 -4.85
N GLU A 30 23.80 21.45 -3.55
CA GLU A 30 25.14 21.13 -3.07
C GLU A 30 25.53 19.68 -3.42
N LEU A 31 24.62 18.71 -3.27
CA LEU A 31 24.83 17.32 -3.67
C LEU A 31 25.12 17.20 -5.17
N GLN A 32 24.37 17.89 -6.03
CA GLN A 32 24.61 17.93 -7.47
C GLN A 32 26.04 18.41 -7.81
N SER A 33 26.57 19.34 -7.00
CA SER A 33 27.96 19.81 -7.15
C SER A 33 29.00 18.72 -6.84
N TYR A 34 28.70 17.76 -5.96
CA TYR A 34 29.59 16.63 -5.68
C TYR A 34 29.61 15.61 -6.82
N PHE A 35 28.45 15.32 -7.42
CA PHE A 35 28.37 14.44 -8.60
C PHE A 35 29.10 15.05 -9.80
N SER A 36 28.89 16.33 -10.10
CA SER A 36 29.54 17.02 -11.22
C SER A 36 31.05 17.24 -11.06
N ARG A 37 31.56 17.26 -9.82
CA ARG A 37 33.00 17.33 -9.53
C ARG A 37 33.73 15.99 -9.66
N SER A 38 32.99 14.88 -9.69
CA SER A 38 33.58 13.57 -9.94
C SER A 38 33.87 13.41 -11.43
N SER A 39 35.04 12.89 -11.79
CA SER A 39 35.46 12.73 -13.20
C SER A 39 34.57 11.77 -13.99
N SER A 40 33.88 10.86 -13.31
CA SER A 40 32.97 9.86 -13.89
C SER A 40 31.49 10.24 -13.77
N GLN A 41 31.15 11.40 -13.18
CA GLN A 41 29.77 11.75 -12.79
C GLN A 41 29.07 10.71 -11.89
N GLN A 42 29.87 9.86 -11.24
CA GLN A 42 29.43 8.76 -10.39
C GLN A 42 30.18 8.79 -9.06
N LEU A 43 29.50 8.46 -7.97
CA LEU A 43 30.06 8.39 -6.63
C LEU A 43 30.11 6.95 -6.14
N THR A 44 31.25 6.53 -5.60
CA THR A 44 31.36 5.26 -4.87
C THR A 44 30.73 5.36 -3.49
N LEU A 45 30.38 4.24 -2.85
CA LEU A 45 29.77 4.20 -1.51
C LEU A 45 30.48 5.13 -0.50
N ALA A 46 31.80 5.05 -0.42
CA ALA A 46 32.57 5.88 0.52
C ALA A 46 32.51 7.39 0.20
N GLN A 47 32.52 7.74 -1.09
CA GLN A 47 32.41 9.13 -1.54
C GLN A 47 31.00 9.67 -1.33
N PHE A 48 30.00 8.85 -1.60
CA PHE A 48 28.59 9.14 -1.42
C PHE A 48 28.26 9.39 0.05
N THR A 49 28.63 8.47 0.95
CA THR A 49 28.44 8.62 2.41
C THR A 49 29.11 9.90 2.93
N LYS A 50 30.32 10.21 2.46
CA LYS A 50 31.05 11.42 2.83
C LYS A 50 30.37 12.70 2.32
N ALA A 51 29.86 12.68 1.10
CA ALA A 51 29.13 13.81 0.52
C ALA A 51 27.84 14.10 1.31
N LEU A 52 27.05 13.06 1.60
CA LEU A 52 25.79 13.20 2.32
C LEU A 52 25.98 13.72 3.75
N LYS A 53 26.93 13.15 4.50
CA LYS A 53 27.26 13.63 5.87
C LYS A 53 27.73 15.08 5.89
N LYS A 54 28.40 15.53 4.84
CA LYS A 54 28.90 16.91 4.74
C LYS A 54 27.79 17.91 4.41
N VAL A 55 26.84 17.52 3.57
CA VAL A 55 25.70 18.35 3.17
C VAL A 55 24.65 18.47 4.29
N LEU A 56 24.40 17.39 5.04
CA LEU A 56 23.43 17.39 6.14
C LEU A 56 23.95 18.06 7.43
N GLY A 57 25.27 18.31 7.50
CA GLY A 57 25.93 18.97 8.63
C GLY A 57 26.13 18.08 9.87
N PRO A 58 26.86 18.57 10.88
CA PRO A 58 27.24 17.77 12.06
C PRO A 58 26.10 17.49 13.05
N SER A 59 24.91 18.07 12.86
CA SER A 59 23.75 17.92 13.76
C SER A 59 22.87 16.71 13.48
N THR A 60 23.07 15.99 12.37
CA THR A 60 22.34 14.76 12.03
C THR A 60 23.29 13.57 11.96
N THR A 61 23.33 12.77 13.02
CA THR A 61 24.14 11.53 13.06
C THR A 61 23.35 10.38 12.46
N ILE A 62 23.34 10.28 11.13
CA ILE A 62 22.84 9.09 10.43
C ILE A 62 23.91 7.97 10.52
N PRO A 63 23.56 6.76 10.98
CA PRO A 63 24.48 5.62 11.00
C PRO A 63 25.03 5.26 9.62
N ASP A 64 26.29 4.81 9.54
CA ASP A 64 26.91 4.42 8.26
C ASP A 64 26.16 3.28 7.57
N ASP A 65 25.55 2.40 8.35
CA ASP A 65 24.77 1.27 7.85
C ASP A 65 23.52 1.75 7.09
N GLN A 66 22.84 2.79 7.57
CA GLN A 66 21.68 3.38 6.89
C GLN A 66 22.08 4.05 5.57
N LEU A 67 23.21 4.76 5.57
CA LEU A 67 23.74 5.39 4.35
C LEU A 67 24.17 4.35 3.31
N ALA A 68 24.74 3.22 3.77
CA ALA A 68 25.05 2.10 2.89
C ALA A 68 23.79 1.47 2.31
N ARG A 69 22.73 1.25 3.11
CA ARG A 69 21.44 0.77 2.60
C ARG A 69 20.85 1.70 1.55
N MET A 70 20.88 3.01 1.80
CA MET A 70 20.43 4.02 0.85
C MET A 70 21.20 3.94 -0.47
N PHE A 71 22.54 3.93 -0.39
CA PHE A 71 23.40 3.78 -1.55
C PHE A 71 23.04 2.53 -2.37
N HIS A 72 22.84 1.38 -1.70
CA HIS A 72 22.47 0.14 -2.37
C HIS A 72 21.08 0.17 -3.01
N ARG A 73 20.14 0.97 -2.51
CA ARG A 73 18.82 1.17 -3.14
C ARG A 73 18.90 2.02 -4.42
N ILE A 74 19.80 2.99 -4.43
CA ILE A 74 20.00 3.90 -5.58
C ILE A 74 20.87 3.26 -6.65
N ASP A 75 21.92 2.54 -6.26
CA ASP A 75 22.76 1.70 -7.13
C ASP A 75 21.98 0.43 -7.54
N ALA A 76 20.99 0.66 -8.39
CA ALA A 76 20.00 -0.32 -8.82
C ALA A 76 20.59 -1.30 -9.85
N ASN A 77 21.62 -0.88 -10.60
CA ASN A 77 22.31 -1.70 -11.60
C ASN A 77 23.43 -2.59 -10.98
N SER A 78 23.73 -2.37 -9.69
CA SER A 78 24.75 -3.07 -8.91
C SER A 78 26.14 -2.99 -9.54
N ASP A 79 26.50 -1.81 -10.04
CA ASP A 79 27.83 -1.51 -10.57
C ASP A 79 28.78 -0.97 -9.48
N GLY A 80 28.26 -0.69 -8.28
CA GLY A 80 29.04 -0.22 -7.13
C GLY A 80 29.25 1.30 -7.12
N SER A 81 28.51 2.03 -7.94
CA SER A 81 28.50 3.49 -8.04
C SER A 81 27.07 4.03 -8.10
N VAL A 82 26.90 5.31 -7.79
CA VAL A 82 25.62 6.02 -7.94
C VAL A 82 25.85 7.23 -8.85
N SER A 83 25.04 7.35 -9.88
CA SER A 83 24.98 8.54 -10.74
C SER A 83 23.93 9.55 -10.24
N TRP A 84 24.02 10.79 -10.76
CA TRP A 84 23.02 11.82 -10.45
C TRP A 84 21.63 11.45 -10.98
N ASP A 85 21.56 10.81 -12.14
CA ASP A 85 20.29 10.40 -12.75
C ASP A 85 19.62 9.30 -11.92
N GLU A 86 20.38 8.30 -11.46
CA GLU A 86 19.87 7.25 -10.54
C GLU A 86 19.38 7.85 -9.21
N TRP A 87 20.07 8.88 -8.69
CA TRP A 87 19.61 9.61 -7.52
C TRP A 87 18.26 10.30 -7.77
N CYS A 88 18.14 11.05 -8.87
CA CYS A 88 16.90 11.75 -9.22
C CYS A 88 15.74 10.79 -9.45
N ASP A 89 15.98 9.70 -10.19
CA ASP A 89 14.98 8.67 -10.46
C ASP A 89 14.53 7.99 -9.16
N PHE A 90 15.46 7.68 -8.26
CA PHE A 90 15.12 7.10 -6.97
C PHE A 90 14.17 7.99 -6.17
N PHE A 91 14.43 9.30 -6.09
CA PHE A 91 13.58 10.24 -5.35
C PHE A 91 12.23 10.49 -6.02
N LEU A 92 12.20 10.61 -7.34
CA LEU A 92 10.97 10.77 -8.10
C LEU A 92 10.04 9.55 -7.92
N ILE A 93 10.63 8.35 -8.00
CA ILE A 93 9.91 7.10 -7.84
C ILE A 93 9.55 6.84 -6.38
N SER A 94 10.39 7.19 -5.40
CA SER A 94 10.08 7.01 -3.98
C SER A 94 8.88 7.85 -3.55
N ASP A 95 8.80 9.10 -4.00
CA ASP A 95 7.66 9.97 -3.72
C ASP A 95 6.39 9.44 -4.39
N GLN A 96 6.49 9.02 -5.66
CA GLN A 96 5.35 8.44 -6.37
C GLN A 96 4.89 7.10 -5.79
N ARG A 97 5.81 6.28 -5.28
CA ARG A 97 5.50 5.04 -4.55
C ARG A 97 4.85 5.29 -3.22
N HIS A 98 5.37 6.22 -2.42
CA HIS A 98 4.73 6.58 -1.16
C HIS A 98 3.30 7.04 -1.42
N ILE A 99 3.09 7.90 -2.43
CA ILE A 99 1.75 8.35 -2.79
C ILE A 99 0.89 7.18 -3.26
N ASN A 100 1.38 6.27 -4.11
CA ASN A 100 0.60 5.12 -4.59
C ASN A 100 0.30 4.09 -3.47
N LEU A 101 1.27 3.81 -2.59
CA LEU A 101 1.13 2.87 -1.46
C LEU A 101 0.22 3.44 -0.37
N TYR A 102 0.37 4.73 -0.02
CA TYR A 102 -0.60 5.41 0.86
C TYR A 102 -1.98 5.45 0.21
N ARG A 103 -2.08 5.66 -1.11
CA ARG A 103 -3.33 5.74 -1.87
C ARG A 103 -4.08 4.41 -1.94
N ASP A 104 -3.37 3.30 -2.12
CA ASP A 104 -3.98 1.95 -2.14
C ASP A 104 -4.33 1.49 -0.71
N MET A 105 -3.48 1.81 0.27
CA MET A 105 -3.78 1.52 1.68
C MET A 105 -4.93 2.40 2.24
N HIS A 106 -5.18 3.56 1.63
CA HIS A 106 -6.26 4.49 1.99
C HIS A 106 -7.25 4.73 0.84
N SER A 107 -7.47 3.75 -0.03
CA SER A 107 -8.54 3.84 -1.02
C SER A 107 -9.88 3.72 -0.28
N SER A 108 -10.30 4.80 0.39
CA SER A 108 -11.57 4.87 1.09
C SER A 108 -12.69 4.87 0.06
N ILE A 109 -13.24 3.70 -0.20
CA ILE A 109 -14.47 3.57 -0.97
C ILE A 109 -15.58 4.11 -0.08
N LEU A 110 -16.35 5.07 -0.59
CA LEU A 110 -17.52 5.54 0.11
C LEU A 110 -18.59 4.46 0.06
N HIS A 111 -18.95 3.93 1.23
CA HIS A 111 -20.12 3.08 1.36
C HIS A 111 -21.24 3.84 2.08
N PRO A 112 -22.48 3.73 1.61
CA PRO A 112 -23.61 4.22 2.40
C PRO A 112 -23.65 3.38 3.68
N ARG A 113 -23.69 4.02 4.84
CA ARG A 113 -23.82 3.30 6.10
C ARG A 113 -25.28 2.87 6.25
N ASP A 114 -25.57 1.62 5.88
CA ASP A 114 -26.90 1.03 6.05
C ASP A 114 -27.33 1.14 7.52
N GLY A 115 -28.39 1.93 7.77
CA GLY A 115 -28.92 2.19 9.12
C GLY A 115 -28.70 3.61 9.68
N TYR A 116 -27.84 4.45 9.06
CA TYR A 116 -27.64 5.87 9.39
C TYR A 116 -28.28 6.81 8.35
N SER A 117 -29.50 6.49 7.95
CA SER A 117 -30.43 7.43 7.31
C SER A 117 -31.45 7.86 8.36
N SER A 118 -31.92 9.11 8.33
CA SER A 118 -32.98 9.57 9.25
C SER A 118 -34.17 8.58 9.21
N LYS A 119 -34.44 7.91 10.34
CA LYS A 119 -35.38 6.78 10.43
C LYS A 119 -36.85 7.20 10.41
N ASP A 120 -37.14 8.49 10.60
CA ASP A 120 -38.50 8.98 10.74
C ASP A 120 -39.25 8.98 9.40
N PRO A 121 -40.27 8.12 9.22
CA PRO A 121 -41.04 8.04 7.97
C PRO A 121 -41.92 9.27 7.75
N SER A 122 -42.21 10.04 8.81
CA SER A 122 -43.21 11.12 8.79
C SER A 122 -42.70 12.45 8.23
N ILE A 123 -41.37 12.63 8.15
CA ILE A 123 -40.72 13.89 7.76
C ILE A 123 -40.51 13.96 6.24
N GLY A 124 -40.20 12.83 5.59
CA GLY A 124 -39.89 12.76 4.16
C GLY A 124 -41.04 13.18 3.23
N THR A 125 -42.29 13.14 3.70
CA THR A 125 -43.47 13.51 2.89
C THR A 125 -44.01 14.92 3.16
N ARG A 126 -43.59 15.63 4.22
CA ARG A 126 -44.17 16.94 4.60
C ARG A 126 -43.34 18.16 4.17
N ASN A 127 -42.01 18.05 4.07
CA ASN A 127 -41.15 19.22 3.90
C ASN A 127 -40.55 19.39 2.49
N GLY A 128 -40.77 18.46 1.56
CA GLY A 128 -40.25 18.55 0.18
C GLY A 128 -38.74 18.30 0.06
N LEU A 129 -38.23 18.30 -1.19
CA LEU A 129 -36.81 18.02 -1.48
C LEU A 129 -35.89 19.04 -0.80
N ILE A 130 -34.86 18.57 -0.08
CA ILE A 130 -33.83 19.43 0.50
C ILE A 130 -32.94 19.96 -0.63
N VAL A 131 -32.85 21.30 -0.72
CA VAL A 131 -32.12 21.99 -1.79
C VAL A 131 -30.88 22.72 -1.29
N HIS A 132 -30.70 22.87 0.02
CA HIS A 132 -29.51 23.45 0.64
C HIS A 132 -29.24 22.80 2.00
N ILE A 133 -27.96 22.62 2.33
CA ILE A 133 -27.48 22.07 3.60
C ILE A 133 -26.19 22.79 4.02
N LEU A 134 -26.06 23.07 5.31
CA LEU A 134 -24.86 23.61 5.94
C LEU A 134 -24.74 23.08 7.37
N ALA A 135 -23.55 23.16 7.96
CA ALA A 135 -23.32 22.88 9.38
C ALA A 135 -22.96 24.18 10.11
N MET A 136 -23.58 24.41 11.27
CA MET A 136 -23.33 25.59 12.09
C MET A 136 -23.34 25.25 13.58
N LEU A 137 -22.53 25.98 14.34
CA LEU A 137 -22.60 25.98 15.79
C LEU A 137 -23.75 26.91 16.21
N VAL A 138 -24.80 26.35 16.81
CA VAL A 138 -25.98 27.10 17.23
C VAL A 138 -26.01 27.24 18.76
N PRO A 139 -26.03 28.48 19.30
CA PRO A 139 -26.24 28.71 20.73
C PRO A 139 -27.73 28.56 21.06
N MET A 140 -28.16 27.35 21.41
CA MET A 140 -29.53 27.09 21.88
C MET A 140 -29.65 27.45 23.35
N GLU A 141 -30.58 28.34 23.72
CA GLU A 141 -30.82 28.72 25.13
C GLU A 141 -31.14 27.51 26.05
N LEU A 142 -31.71 26.43 25.50
CA LEU A 142 -32.05 25.19 26.22
C LEU A 142 -30.92 24.13 26.28
N LEU A 143 -29.87 24.26 25.48
CA LEU A 143 -28.78 23.28 25.40
C LEU A 143 -27.45 24.03 25.56
N LYS A 144 -27.01 24.22 26.80
CA LYS A 144 -25.61 24.59 27.10
C LYS A 144 -24.82 23.30 27.28
N PRO A 145 -23.70 23.08 26.56
CA PRO A 145 -22.94 23.98 25.67
C PRO A 145 -23.51 24.09 24.23
N PRO A 146 -23.09 25.11 23.43
CA PRO A 146 -23.52 25.25 22.03
C PRO A 146 -23.22 23.97 21.22
N VAL A 147 -24.18 23.59 20.38
CA VAL A 147 -24.16 22.30 19.68
C VAL A 147 -24.00 22.52 18.18
N TRP A 148 -23.18 21.69 17.54
CA TRP A 148 -23.09 21.64 16.08
C TRP A 148 -24.38 21.02 15.54
N LEU A 149 -25.06 21.71 14.63
CA LEU A 149 -26.29 21.24 14.00
C LEU A 149 -26.18 21.33 12.48
N TYR A 150 -26.83 20.40 11.77
CA TYR A 150 -27.07 20.59 10.34
C TYR A 150 -28.31 21.45 10.16
N VAL A 151 -28.19 22.48 9.34
CA VAL A 151 -29.31 23.34 8.93
C VAL A 151 -29.59 23.03 7.48
N THR A 152 -30.84 22.73 7.16
CA THR A 152 -31.28 22.45 5.80
C THR A 152 -32.37 23.40 5.38
N CYS A 153 -32.40 23.75 4.10
CA CYS A 153 -33.54 24.42 3.51
C CYS A 153 -34.15 23.55 2.41
N ALA A 154 -35.45 23.32 2.51
CA ALA A 154 -36.20 22.56 1.53
C ALA A 154 -36.77 23.46 0.43
N ARG A 155 -37.11 22.86 -0.71
CA ARG A 155 -37.57 23.56 -1.91
C ARG A 155 -38.80 24.43 -1.68
N ASN A 156 -39.62 24.07 -0.70
CA ASN A 156 -40.82 24.80 -0.29
C ASN A 156 -40.51 26.05 0.57
N GLY A 157 -39.26 26.27 0.99
CA GLY A 157 -38.85 27.37 1.86
C GLY A 157 -38.76 27.02 3.35
N THR A 158 -39.04 25.77 3.74
CA THR A 158 -38.92 25.33 5.14
C THR A 158 -37.44 25.20 5.53
N VAL A 159 -37.04 25.88 6.61
CA VAL A 159 -35.72 25.72 7.23
C VAL A 159 -35.85 24.74 8.38
N SER A 160 -35.00 23.71 8.44
CA SER A 160 -35.03 22.67 9.49
C SER A 160 -33.66 22.50 10.15
N LEU A 161 -33.66 22.24 11.44
CA LEU A 161 -32.49 21.92 12.26
C LEU A 161 -32.41 20.41 12.49
N TRP A 162 -31.23 19.83 12.33
CA TRP A 162 -30.98 18.41 12.49
C TRP A 162 -29.83 18.18 13.46
N ASP A 163 -30.00 17.18 14.32
CA ASP A 163 -28.93 16.69 15.17
C ASP A 163 -27.92 15.86 14.33
N PRO A 164 -26.61 16.15 14.35
CA PRO A 164 -25.64 15.41 13.55
C PRO A 164 -25.47 13.94 13.94
N SER A 165 -25.73 13.60 15.21
CA SER A 165 -25.47 12.24 15.72
C SER A 165 -26.60 11.27 15.38
N SER A 166 -27.85 11.71 15.53
CA SER A 166 -29.06 10.92 15.30
C SER A 166 -29.71 11.18 13.95
N LEU A 167 -29.35 12.28 13.28
CA LEU A 167 -30.03 12.82 12.09
C LEU A 167 -31.54 13.03 12.33
N ALA A 168 -31.94 13.31 13.57
CA ALA A 168 -33.30 13.66 13.92
C ALA A 168 -33.53 15.17 13.75
N VAL A 169 -34.74 15.55 13.31
CA VAL A 169 -35.13 16.96 13.20
C VAL A 169 -35.45 17.51 14.60
N LEU A 170 -34.76 18.57 14.99
CA LEU A 170 -34.96 19.26 16.27
C LEU A 170 -36.04 20.34 16.20
N GLY A 171 -36.21 20.95 15.02
CA GLY A 171 -37.21 21.99 14.79
C GLY A 171 -37.24 22.45 13.34
N SER A 172 -38.35 23.06 12.92
CA SER A 172 -38.52 23.57 11.56
C SER A 172 -39.31 24.87 11.53
N LEU A 173 -38.86 25.82 10.72
CA LEU A 173 -39.53 27.09 10.42
C LEU A 173 -40.16 27.00 9.01
N PRO A 174 -41.49 27.07 8.87
CA PRO A 174 -42.13 27.19 7.55
C PRO A 174 -41.82 28.56 6.91
N PRO A 175 -41.90 28.67 5.58
CA PRO A 175 -41.69 29.93 4.89
C PRO A 175 -42.72 30.99 5.32
N PRO A 176 -42.36 32.29 5.28
CA PRO A 176 -43.26 33.38 5.67
C PRO A 176 -44.45 33.58 4.71
N SER A 177 -44.40 33.02 3.49
CA SER A 177 -45.50 33.06 2.52
C SER A 177 -45.69 31.69 1.84
N SER A 178 -46.89 31.43 1.30
CA SER A 178 -47.17 30.17 0.61
C SER A 178 -46.41 30.10 -0.71
N THR A 179 -45.58 29.07 -0.85
CA THR A 179 -44.83 28.66 -2.07
C THR A 179 -43.80 29.65 -2.57
N GLN A 180 -42.62 29.67 -1.95
CA GLN A 180 -41.44 30.36 -2.48
C GLN A 180 -40.34 29.35 -2.82
N TRP A 181 -39.92 29.31 -4.08
CA TRP A 181 -38.73 28.56 -4.47
C TRP A 181 -37.49 29.24 -3.90
N VAL A 182 -36.74 28.47 -3.13
CA VAL A 182 -35.47 28.91 -2.55
C VAL A 182 -34.38 28.79 -3.59
N THR A 183 -33.67 29.89 -3.82
CA THR A 183 -32.54 29.93 -4.73
C THR A 183 -31.25 29.55 -4.00
N ASN A 184 -31.00 30.12 -2.82
CA ASN A 184 -29.78 29.88 -2.05
C ASN A 184 -29.96 30.06 -0.54
N MET A 185 -29.12 29.40 0.25
CA MET A 185 -29.04 29.53 1.71
C MET A 185 -27.57 29.59 2.14
N ILE A 186 -27.22 30.56 3.00
CA ILE A 186 -25.87 30.64 3.57
C ILE A 186 -25.87 31.07 5.03
N ALA A 187 -24.89 30.58 5.78
CA ALA A 187 -24.58 31.05 7.11
C ALA A 187 -24.06 32.50 7.04
N LEU A 188 -24.53 33.37 7.94
CA LEU A 188 -23.89 34.68 8.10
C LEU A 188 -22.54 34.51 8.81
N SER A 189 -21.67 35.51 8.67
CA SER A 189 -20.42 35.61 9.45
C SER A 189 -20.64 35.80 10.96
N VAL A 190 -21.91 35.86 11.38
CA VAL A 190 -22.37 35.98 12.76
C VAL A 190 -23.03 34.64 13.12
N PRO A 191 -22.66 34.01 14.25
CA PRO A 191 -23.31 32.77 14.68
C PRO A 191 -24.81 32.96 14.87
N ASP A 192 -25.58 31.87 14.78
CA ASP A 192 -27.05 31.82 14.94
C ASP A 192 -27.91 32.35 13.78
N PHE A 193 -27.33 33.04 12.79
CA PHE A 193 -28.11 33.62 11.68
C PHE A 193 -27.83 32.98 10.32
N VAL A 194 -28.91 32.71 9.58
CA VAL A 194 -28.87 32.17 8.22
C VAL A 194 -29.64 33.08 7.28
N ALA A 195 -29.08 33.36 6.11
CA ALA A 195 -29.75 34.07 5.03
C ALA A 195 -30.35 33.07 4.04
N VAL A 196 -31.64 33.22 3.74
CA VAL A 196 -32.39 32.42 2.77
C VAL A 196 -32.90 33.34 1.67
N SER A 197 -32.50 33.08 0.43
CA SER A 197 -32.95 33.84 -0.74
C SER A 197 -34.04 33.09 -1.49
N VAL A 198 -35.02 33.85 -1.97
CA VAL A 198 -36.16 33.33 -2.73
C VAL A 198 -36.28 34.02 -4.09
N VAL A 199 -36.94 33.34 -5.03
CA VAL A 199 -37.19 33.86 -6.39
C VAL A 199 -37.92 35.21 -6.38
N ASP A 200 -38.69 35.52 -5.33
CA ASP A 200 -39.47 36.77 -5.20
C ASP A 200 -38.63 38.03 -4.95
N ARG A 201 -37.30 37.97 -5.13
CA ARG A 201 -36.35 39.09 -4.96
C ARG A 201 -36.21 39.57 -3.51
N TYR A 202 -36.59 38.73 -2.56
CA TYR A 202 -36.39 38.94 -1.13
C TYR A 202 -35.35 37.97 -0.58
N ILE A 203 -34.66 38.40 0.48
CA ILE A 203 -33.77 37.58 1.28
C ILE A 203 -34.25 37.67 2.73
N TYR A 204 -34.56 36.53 3.33
CA TYR A 204 -34.98 36.42 4.72
C TYR A 204 -33.80 36.03 5.59
N ILE A 205 -33.60 36.75 6.68
CA ILE A 205 -32.60 36.44 7.69
C ILE A 205 -33.31 35.75 8.84
N VAL A 206 -32.98 34.47 9.02
CA VAL A 206 -33.56 33.58 10.03
C VAL A 206 -32.59 33.46 11.19
N GLN A 207 -33.10 33.64 12.40
CA GLN A 207 -32.38 33.28 13.62
C GLN A 207 -32.70 31.83 13.97
N LEU A 208 -31.68 31.01 14.19
CA LEU A 208 -31.81 29.56 14.36
C LEU A 208 -32.27 29.19 15.78
N SER A 209 -31.80 29.89 16.80
CA SER A 209 -32.19 29.68 18.21
C SER A 209 -33.69 29.90 18.46
N SER A 210 -34.27 30.94 17.85
CA SER A 210 -35.69 31.28 17.97
C SER A 210 -36.56 30.72 16.84
N LEU A 211 -35.95 30.15 15.80
CA LEU A 211 -36.61 29.72 14.55
C LEU A 211 -37.58 30.78 14.03
N SER A 212 -37.12 32.03 13.91
CA SER A 212 -37.95 33.15 13.45
C SER A 212 -37.22 34.02 12.42
N VAL A 213 -37.98 34.69 11.56
CA VAL A 213 -37.45 35.66 10.60
C VAL A 213 -37.26 37.00 11.30
N VAL A 214 -36.02 37.47 11.40
CA VAL A 214 -35.66 38.71 12.11
C VAL A 214 -35.56 39.89 11.14
N VAL A 215 -35.00 39.68 9.95
CA VAL A 215 -34.82 40.75 8.94
C VAL A 215 -35.27 40.24 7.57
N THR A 216 -35.92 41.12 6.81
CA THR A 216 -36.23 40.88 5.40
C THR A 216 -35.52 41.94 4.56
N LEU A 217 -34.63 41.51 3.65
CA LEU A 217 -33.93 42.37 2.72
C LEU A 217 -34.64 42.31 1.36
N GLY A 218 -35.05 43.47 0.83
CA GLY A 218 -35.65 43.57 -0.50
C GLY A 218 -36.75 44.65 -0.57
N PRO A 219 -37.39 44.81 -1.74
CA PRO A 219 -37.19 44.04 -2.96
C PRO A 219 -35.87 44.39 -3.66
N LEU A 220 -35.11 43.37 -4.09
CA LEU A 220 -33.94 43.54 -4.95
C LEU A 220 -34.37 43.82 -6.40
N ALA A 221 -33.46 44.35 -7.22
CA ALA A 221 -33.73 44.60 -8.64
C ALA A 221 -34.04 43.28 -9.38
N HIS A 222 -33.22 42.26 -9.13
CA HIS A 222 -33.38 40.90 -9.63
C HIS A 222 -33.25 39.88 -8.48
N ALA A 223 -33.68 38.64 -8.70
CA ALA A 223 -33.60 37.60 -7.68
C ALA A 223 -32.13 37.22 -7.39
N ALA A 224 -31.82 37.02 -6.11
CA ALA A 224 -30.50 36.58 -5.68
C ALA A 224 -30.33 35.07 -5.95
N VAL A 225 -29.20 34.68 -6.55
CA VAL A 225 -28.87 33.29 -6.91
C VAL A 225 -27.62 32.83 -6.17
N GLY A 226 -26.51 33.57 -6.25
CA GLY A 226 -25.31 33.33 -5.46
C GLY A 226 -25.32 34.19 -4.20
N MET A 227 -24.93 33.66 -3.03
CA MET A 227 -24.76 34.47 -1.81
C MET A 227 -23.43 34.14 -1.13
N ALA A 228 -22.86 35.14 -0.46
CA ALA A 228 -21.67 35.00 0.38
C ALA A 228 -21.76 35.97 1.57
N ALA A 229 -21.43 35.47 2.76
CA ALA A 229 -21.17 36.31 3.92
C ALA A 229 -19.72 36.10 4.35
N PHE A 230 -18.98 37.19 4.54
CA PHE A 230 -17.55 37.14 4.86
C PHE A 230 -17.10 38.40 5.60
N ARG A 231 -15.90 38.33 6.19
CA ARG A 231 -15.21 39.51 6.68
C ARG A 231 -14.26 40.03 5.61
N ASN A 232 -14.30 41.32 5.32
CA ASN A 232 -13.35 41.94 4.39
C ASN A 232 -11.94 42.01 5.00
N ALA A 233 -10.95 42.47 4.22
CA ALA A 233 -9.58 42.66 4.70
C ALA A 233 -9.48 43.65 5.87
N ASP A 234 -10.44 44.56 6.01
CA ASP A 234 -10.52 45.57 7.06
C ASP A 234 -11.27 45.07 8.31
N GLY A 235 -11.75 43.81 8.30
CA GLY A 235 -12.46 43.17 9.41
C GLY A 235 -13.96 43.44 9.49
N GLU A 236 -14.52 44.23 8.56
CA GLU A 236 -15.94 44.52 8.46
C GLU A 236 -16.73 43.31 7.95
N HIS A 237 -17.91 43.11 8.52
CA HIS A 237 -18.83 42.07 8.12
C HIS A 237 -19.59 42.49 6.86
N MET A 238 -19.40 41.74 5.78
CA MET A 238 -19.99 42.01 4.48
C MET A 238 -20.93 40.88 4.06
N PHE A 239 -21.99 41.27 3.37
CA PHE A 239 -22.94 40.38 2.73
C PHE A 239 -23.04 40.70 1.25
N ALA A 240 -22.74 39.71 0.41
CA ALA A 240 -22.76 39.82 -1.04
C ALA A 240 -23.79 38.86 -1.63
N CYS A 241 -24.54 39.31 -2.62
CA CYS A 241 -25.42 38.46 -3.40
C CYS A 241 -25.33 38.75 -4.91
N GLY A 242 -25.12 37.70 -5.69
CA GLY A 242 -25.17 37.72 -7.13
C GLY A 242 -26.61 37.58 -7.60
N ASP A 243 -27.01 38.39 -8.57
CA ASP A 243 -28.39 38.45 -9.08
C ASP A 243 -28.53 37.83 -10.49
N MET A 244 -29.76 37.53 -10.89
CA MET A 244 -30.09 37.02 -12.24
C MET A 244 -29.81 38.03 -13.36
N GLY A 245 -29.51 39.29 -13.06
CA GLY A 245 -29.19 40.31 -14.05
C GLY A 245 -27.69 40.57 -14.20
N GLY A 246 -26.82 39.66 -13.73
CA GLY A 246 -25.36 39.80 -13.81
C GLY A 246 -24.77 40.79 -12.80
N GLY A 247 -25.58 41.25 -11.84
CA GLY A 247 -25.19 42.18 -10.80
C GLY A 247 -24.69 41.50 -9.52
N LEU A 248 -23.63 42.05 -8.95
CA LEU A 248 -23.16 41.79 -7.60
C LEU A 248 -23.69 42.89 -6.67
N ASN A 249 -24.56 42.52 -5.73
CA ASN A 249 -25.13 43.41 -4.73
C ASN A 249 -24.39 43.23 -3.40
N LEU A 250 -23.87 44.31 -2.84
CA LEU A 250 -23.10 44.34 -1.60
C LEU A 250 -23.86 45.15 -0.52
N ARG A 251 -23.87 44.62 0.70
CA ARG A 251 -24.33 45.29 1.92
C ARG A 251 -23.34 45.08 3.05
N THR A 252 -23.15 46.10 3.86
CA THR A 252 -22.38 46.01 5.11
C THR A 252 -23.32 45.60 6.23
N VAL A 253 -22.87 44.70 7.11
CA VAL A 253 -23.60 44.34 8.33
C VAL A 253 -23.20 45.33 9.41
N CYS A 254 -24.12 46.22 9.79
CA CYS A 254 -23.86 47.37 10.67
C CYS A 254 -23.93 47.00 12.15
N THR A 255 -24.86 46.13 12.55
CA THR A 255 -24.96 45.66 13.93
C THR A 255 -24.80 44.15 13.98
N VAL A 256 -23.94 43.71 14.88
CA VAL A 256 -23.66 42.30 15.14
C VAL A 256 -23.76 42.11 16.65
N SER A 257 -24.88 41.56 17.12
CA SER A 257 -25.04 41.04 18.47
C SER A 257 -25.55 39.61 18.42
N TRP A 258 -25.56 38.91 19.57
CA TRP A 258 -26.10 37.56 19.66
C TRP A 258 -27.59 37.49 19.29
N ASP A 259 -28.33 38.57 19.53
CA ASP A 259 -29.80 38.59 19.39
C ASP A 259 -30.29 39.47 18.23
N ALA A 260 -29.40 40.24 17.59
CA ALA A 260 -29.80 41.18 16.54
C ALA A 260 -28.72 41.36 15.46
N VAL A 261 -29.17 41.36 14.21
CA VAL A 261 -28.38 41.67 13.03
C VAL A 261 -29.08 42.78 12.24
N ALA A 262 -28.33 43.80 11.82
CA ALA A 262 -28.84 44.85 10.94
C ALA A 262 -27.88 45.12 9.80
N PHE A 263 -28.43 45.50 8.65
CA PHE A 263 -27.70 45.75 7.42
C PHE A 263 -27.75 47.23 7.08
N SER A 264 -26.80 47.69 6.27
CA SER A 264 -26.80 49.04 5.70
C SER A 264 -28.07 49.27 4.88
N ASN A 265 -28.64 50.48 5.00
CA ASN A 265 -29.80 50.88 4.18
C ASN A 265 -29.45 50.97 2.70
N HIS A 266 -28.19 51.27 2.37
CA HIS A 266 -27.70 51.35 0.99
C HIS A 266 -27.19 49.98 0.52
N THR A 267 -27.60 49.60 -0.69
CA THR A 267 -27.10 48.44 -1.42
C THR A 267 -26.25 48.95 -2.57
N ILE A 268 -24.98 48.53 -2.63
CA ILE A 268 -24.09 48.86 -3.74
C ILE A 268 -24.24 47.76 -4.78
N ARG A 269 -24.57 48.11 -6.03
CA ARG A 269 -24.74 47.14 -7.12
C ARG A 269 -23.71 47.40 -8.22
N HIS A 270 -22.89 46.40 -8.51
CA HIS A 270 -21.95 46.40 -9.64
C HIS A 270 -22.40 45.38 -10.67
N VAL A 271 -22.62 45.80 -11.92
CA VAL A 271 -22.91 44.86 -13.02
C VAL A 271 -21.59 44.35 -13.56
N ILE A 272 -21.28 43.08 -13.30
CA ILE A 272 -19.98 42.46 -13.58
C ILE A 272 -20.06 41.35 -14.62
N HIS A 273 -21.23 40.72 -14.75
CA HIS A 273 -21.50 39.65 -15.71
C HIS A 273 -22.64 40.05 -16.67
N SER A 274 -22.71 39.35 -17.80
CA SER A 274 -23.78 39.56 -18.79
C SER A 274 -25.01 38.67 -18.55
N ASP A 275 -24.86 37.64 -17.71
CA ASP A 275 -25.89 36.66 -17.37
C ASP A 275 -25.85 36.35 -15.85
N TRP A 276 -26.64 35.38 -15.40
CA TRP A 276 -26.86 35.07 -13.98
C TRP A 276 -25.54 34.82 -13.23
N VAL A 277 -25.40 35.42 -12.04
CA VAL A 277 -24.28 35.13 -11.15
C VAL A 277 -24.64 33.93 -10.26
N THR A 278 -24.07 32.77 -10.57
CA THR A 278 -24.44 31.48 -9.99
C THR A 278 -23.88 31.27 -8.59
N GLN A 279 -22.61 31.64 -8.36
CA GLN A 279 -21.97 31.57 -7.05
C GLN A 279 -21.08 32.79 -6.81
N VAL A 280 -21.05 33.25 -5.56
CA VAL A 280 -20.20 34.34 -5.05
C VAL A 280 -19.38 33.78 -3.90
N THR A 281 -18.09 34.09 -3.82
CA THR A 281 -17.23 33.72 -2.68
C THR A 281 -16.12 34.74 -2.53
N TYR A 282 -15.77 35.12 -1.31
CA TYR A 282 -14.63 35.99 -1.04
C TYR A 282 -13.41 35.15 -0.67
N LEU A 283 -12.29 35.35 -1.36
CA LEU A 283 -11.02 34.72 -1.02
C LEU A 283 -10.09 35.73 -0.36
N ALA A 284 -9.86 35.55 0.94
CA ALA A 284 -9.00 36.42 1.73
C ALA A 284 -7.55 36.46 1.21
N ALA A 285 -7.06 35.33 0.66
CA ALA A 285 -5.72 35.24 0.05
C ALA A 285 -5.52 36.25 -1.08
N TYR A 286 -6.56 36.49 -1.88
CA TYR A 286 -6.52 37.40 -3.03
C TYR A 286 -7.15 38.77 -2.77
N ARG A 287 -7.87 38.93 -1.65
CA ARG A 287 -8.69 40.11 -1.34
C ARG A 287 -9.71 40.46 -2.44
N TYR A 288 -10.15 39.46 -3.19
CA TYR A 288 -11.15 39.61 -4.26
C TYR A 288 -12.40 38.78 -3.96
N VAL A 289 -13.53 39.27 -4.44
CA VAL A 289 -14.75 38.48 -4.58
C VAL A 289 -14.68 37.77 -5.91
N ILE A 290 -14.76 36.44 -5.85
CA ILE A 290 -14.83 35.59 -7.02
C ILE A 290 -16.29 35.32 -7.31
N THR A 291 -16.68 35.55 -8.55
CA THR A 291 -18.02 35.28 -9.06
C THR A 291 -17.94 34.32 -10.23
N SER A 292 -18.84 33.36 -10.25
CA SER A 292 -19.08 32.50 -11.41
C SER A 292 -20.42 32.85 -12.03
N SER A 293 -20.53 32.65 -13.34
CA SER A 293 -21.73 33.04 -14.08
C SER A 293 -22.07 32.07 -15.21
N MET A 294 -23.34 32.11 -15.61
CA MET A 294 -23.84 31.46 -16.81
C MET A 294 -23.23 32.02 -18.10
N ASP A 295 -22.56 33.19 -18.06
CA ASP A 295 -21.81 33.76 -19.19
C ASP A 295 -20.48 33.03 -19.51
N SER A 296 -20.26 31.84 -18.93
CA SER A 296 -19.08 30.98 -19.04
C SER A 296 -17.80 31.51 -18.38
N THR A 297 -17.87 32.63 -17.66
CA THR A 297 -16.70 33.25 -17.05
C THR A 297 -16.70 33.15 -15.52
N ILE A 298 -15.50 33.08 -14.95
CA ILE A 298 -15.25 33.30 -13.52
C ILE A 298 -14.44 34.59 -13.40
N LYS A 299 -14.91 35.55 -12.60
CA LYS A 299 -14.30 36.88 -12.47
C LYS A 299 -13.83 37.15 -11.04
N PHE A 300 -12.65 37.74 -10.94
CA PHE A 300 -12.07 38.24 -9.69
C PHE A 300 -12.34 39.73 -9.62
N THR A 301 -13.25 40.12 -8.72
CA THR A 301 -13.76 41.47 -8.61
C THR A 301 -13.26 42.11 -7.31
N ASN A 302 -12.75 43.32 -7.39
CA ASN A 302 -12.41 44.12 -6.23
C ASN A 302 -13.69 44.66 -5.56
N LEU A 303 -13.75 44.53 -4.23
CA LEU A 303 -14.90 44.92 -3.41
C LEU A 303 -15.18 46.42 -3.42
N SER A 304 -14.13 47.23 -3.47
CA SER A 304 -14.22 48.68 -3.22
C SER A 304 -14.77 49.48 -4.40
N ASP A 305 -14.39 49.08 -5.61
CA ASP A 305 -14.71 49.77 -6.87
C ASP A 305 -15.57 48.91 -7.81
N GLY A 306 -15.73 47.62 -7.51
CA GLY A 306 -16.42 46.67 -8.38
C GLY A 306 -15.67 46.36 -9.68
N THR A 307 -14.37 46.67 -9.76
CA THR A 307 -13.59 46.43 -10.98
C THR A 307 -13.17 44.96 -11.09
N VAL A 308 -13.30 44.41 -12.29
CA VAL A 308 -12.85 43.05 -12.61
C VAL A 308 -11.36 43.09 -12.91
N GLN A 309 -10.56 42.41 -12.09
CA GLN A 309 -9.10 42.41 -12.18
C GLN A 309 -8.57 41.21 -12.99
N ARG A 310 -9.19 40.04 -12.80
CA ARG A 310 -8.84 38.81 -13.52
C ARG A 310 -10.12 38.12 -13.98
N GLN A 311 -10.04 37.45 -15.12
CA GLN A 311 -11.13 36.67 -15.70
C GLN A 311 -10.59 35.33 -16.17
N PHE A 312 -11.32 34.27 -15.89
CA PHE A 312 -11.09 32.91 -16.37
C PHE A 312 -12.24 32.52 -17.30
N ASP A 313 -11.92 32.26 -18.56
CA ASP A 313 -12.86 32.08 -19.68
C ASP A 313 -12.61 30.78 -20.47
N CYS A 314 -12.00 29.78 -19.83
CA CYS A 314 -11.71 28.49 -20.46
C CYS A 314 -12.93 27.54 -20.54
N HIS A 315 -14.06 27.89 -19.92
CA HIS A 315 -15.26 27.07 -19.98
C HIS A 315 -16.02 27.30 -21.29
N GLN A 316 -16.50 26.23 -21.92
CA GLN A 316 -17.28 26.31 -23.16
C GLN A 316 -18.78 26.58 -22.91
N SER A 317 -19.19 26.63 -21.65
CA SER A 317 -20.58 26.75 -21.21
C SER A 317 -20.66 27.50 -19.89
N GLY A 318 -21.86 27.86 -19.45
CA GLY A 318 -22.09 28.48 -18.15
C GLY A 318 -21.47 27.70 -16.98
N VAL A 319 -20.90 28.43 -16.04
CA VAL A 319 -20.27 27.89 -14.83
C VAL A 319 -21.29 27.88 -13.70
N TYR A 320 -21.61 26.69 -13.18
CA TYR A 320 -22.64 26.55 -12.15
C TYR A 320 -22.10 26.73 -10.74
N VAL A 321 -20.92 26.19 -10.48
CA VAL A 321 -20.27 26.15 -9.18
C VAL A 321 -18.75 26.08 -9.34
N PHE A 322 -18.02 26.62 -8.37
CA PHE A 322 -16.58 26.46 -8.21
C PHE A 322 -16.21 26.21 -6.74
N TYR A 323 -15.05 25.62 -6.53
CA TYR A 323 -14.48 25.32 -5.22
C TYR A 323 -13.00 25.71 -5.22
N TYR A 324 -12.57 26.39 -4.17
CA TYR A 324 -11.16 26.73 -3.94
C TYR A 324 -10.62 25.93 -2.77
N SER A 325 -9.53 25.19 -2.98
CA SER A 325 -8.76 24.59 -1.90
C SER A 325 -7.55 25.45 -1.58
N SER A 326 -7.45 25.85 -0.30
CA SER A 326 -6.30 26.63 0.18
C SER A 326 -5.05 25.78 0.36
N GLN A 327 -5.21 24.49 0.68
CA GLN A 327 -4.11 23.56 0.92
C GLN A 327 -3.40 23.16 -0.37
N LEU A 328 -4.16 22.90 -1.44
CA LEU A 328 -3.60 22.57 -2.75
C LEU A 328 -3.29 23.78 -3.63
N ASN A 329 -3.73 24.99 -3.21
CA ASN A 329 -3.79 26.17 -4.08
C ASN A 329 -4.42 25.84 -5.45
N LEU A 330 -5.58 25.16 -5.41
CA LEU A 330 -6.25 24.60 -6.58
C LEU A 330 -7.68 25.10 -6.65
N MET A 331 -8.13 25.49 -7.84
CA MET A 331 -9.53 25.79 -8.14
C MET A 331 -10.13 24.64 -8.93
N ALA A 332 -11.28 24.15 -8.48
CA ALA A 332 -12.15 23.27 -9.26
C ALA A 332 -13.36 24.09 -9.73
N SER A 333 -13.67 24.02 -11.02
CA SER A 333 -14.79 24.77 -11.61
C SER A 333 -15.61 23.88 -12.54
N SER A 334 -16.93 23.98 -12.44
CA SER A 334 -17.86 23.17 -13.24
C SER A 334 -18.17 23.85 -14.57
N GLY A 335 -18.09 23.09 -15.65
CA GLY A 335 -18.72 23.42 -16.92
C GLY A 335 -19.95 22.52 -17.17
N ALA A 336 -20.32 22.35 -18.44
CA ALA A 336 -21.53 21.61 -18.81
C ALA A 336 -21.47 20.11 -18.52
N ARG A 337 -20.33 19.44 -18.66
CA ARG A 337 -20.20 17.97 -18.39
C ARG A 337 -18.84 17.59 -17.80
N SER A 338 -18.02 18.61 -17.55
CA SER A 338 -16.63 18.46 -17.13
C SER A 338 -16.35 19.39 -15.97
N VAL A 339 -15.44 18.99 -15.10
CA VAL A 339 -14.87 19.86 -14.07
C VAL A 339 -13.45 20.20 -14.49
N LEU A 340 -13.13 21.49 -14.57
CA LEU A 340 -11.78 21.96 -14.83
C LEU A 340 -11.07 22.22 -13.51
N LEU A 341 -9.89 21.64 -13.37
CA LEU A 341 -8.94 21.92 -12.30
C LEU A 341 -7.89 22.88 -12.83
N TRP A 342 -7.65 23.99 -12.13
CA TRP A 342 -6.76 25.06 -12.60
C TRP A 342 -6.12 25.82 -11.44
N ASN A 343 -5.02 26.51 -11.73
CA ASN A 343 -4.26 27.27 -10.75
C ASN A 343 -4.73 28.74 -10.70
N PRO A 344 -5.26 29.25 -9.57
CA PRO A 344 -5.63 30.66 -9.40
C PRO A 344 -4.45 31.65 -9.38
N ASP A 345 -3.23 31.15 -9.24
CA ASP A 345 -1.95 31.78 -9.59
C ASP A 345 -1.87 32.23 -11.06
N GLN A 346 -1.80 31.18 -11.89
CA GLN A 346 -1.35 31.26 -13.27
C GLN A 346 -2.51 31.41 -14.26
N MET A 347 -3.75 31.13 -13.83
CA MET A 347 -4.94 30.96 -14.67
C MET A 347 -4.85 29.79 -15.66
N ASP A 348 -3.88 28.89 -15.48
CA ASP A 348 -3.66 27.74 -16.35
C ASP A 348 -4.49 26.52 -15.93
N VAL A 349 -5.06 25.84 -16.92
CA VAL A 349 -5.79 24.58 -16.73
C VAL A 349 -4.80 23.44 -16.49
N LEU A 350 -4.94 22.78 -15.35
CA LEU A 350 -4.12 21.62 -14.97
C LEU A 350 -4.72 20.32 -15.53
N ALA A 351 -6.04 20.14 -15.37
CA ALA A 351 -6.72 18.93 -15.81
C ALA A 351 -8.20 19.16 -16.10
N SER A 352 -8.78 18.30 -16.95
CA SER A 352 -10.21 18.24 -17.24
C SER A 352 -10.77 16.90 -16.78
N LEU A 353 -11.63 16.92 -15.77
CA LEU A 353 -12.32 15.75 -15.23
C LEU A 353 -13.58 15.52 -16.06
N GLN A 354 -13.54 14.52 -16.94
CA GLN A 354 -14.65 14.16 -17.83
C GLN A 354 -15.32 12.86 -17.38
N GLY A 355 -16.65 12.85 -17.35
CA GLY A 355 -17.41 11.63 -17.08
C GLY A 355 -18.85 11.82 -16.65
N HIS A 356 -19.27 13.04 -16.27
CA HIS A 356 -20.67 13.33 -16.01
C HIS A 356 -21.47 13.46 -17.31
N ALA A 357 -22.74 13.04 -17.28
CA ALA A 357 -23.63 13.14 -18.44
C ALA A 357 -24.34 14.50 -18.53
N SER A 358 -24.39 15.22 -17.42
CA SER A 358 -25.10 16.49 -17.23
C SER A 358 -24.23 17.51 -16.49
N PRO A 359 -24.64 18.79 -16.39
CA PRO A 359 -23.89 19.79 -15.64
C PRO A 359 -23.75 19.45 -14.16
N VAL A 360 -22.53 19.67 -13.67
CA VAL A 360 -22.19 19.54 -12.25
C VAL A 360 -22.71 20.78 -11.53
N HIS A 361 -23.73 20.62 -10.70
CA HIS A 361 -24.31 21.74 -9.96
C HIS A 361 -23.77 21.87 -8.54
N GLN A 362 -22.98 20.91 -8.06
CA GLN A 362 -22.32 21.03 -6.77
C GLN A 362 -20.96 20.33 -6.71
N MET A 363 -20.03 20.95 -5.97
CA MET A 363 -18.71 20.40 -5.70
C MET A 363 -18.33 20.63 -4.23
N VAL A 364 -17.70 19.63 -3.63
CA VAL A 364 -17.13 19.71 -2.28
C VAL A 364 -15.87 18.86 -2.24
N MET A 365 -14.87 19.25 -1.44
CA MET A 365 -13.61 18.53 -1.37
C MET A 365 -13.29 18.09 0.05
N ASP A 366 -12.74 16.89 0.18
CA ASP A 366 -11.96 16.49 1.33
C ASP A 366 -10.49 16.89 1.11
N GLU A 367 -10.05 17.94 1.80
CA GLU A 367 -8.67 18.43 1.70
C GLU A 367 -7.64 17.45 2.31
N ARG A 368 -8.05 16.56 3.23
CA ARG A 368 -7.14 15.59 3.86
C ARG A 368 -6.89 14.38 2.98
N ALA A 369 -7.94 13.82 2.38
CA ALA A 369 -7.80 12.69 1.45
C ALA A 369 -7.57 13.13 0.00
N TYR A 370 -7.55 14.44 -0.28
CA TYR A 370 -7.41 15.01 -1.63
C TYR A 370 -8.47 14.52 -2.62
N LYS A 371 -9.68 14.26 -2.12
CA LYS A 371 -10.81 13.76 -2.91
C LYS A 371 -11.79 14.88 -3.20
N LEU A 372 -12.10 15.07 -4.48
CA LEU A 372 -13.14 15.99 -4.93
C LEU A 372 -14.43 15.22 -5.19
N PHE A 373 -15.49 15.62 -4.50
CA PHE A 373 -16.85 15.13 -4.70
C PHE A 373 -17.60 16.07 -5.63
N THR A 374 -18.21 15.50 -6.67
CA THR A 374 -18.95 16.25 -7.68
C THR A 374 -20.31 15.63 -7.87
N LEU A 375 -21.36 16.45 -7.78
CA LEU A 375 -22.74 16.04 -7.97
C LEU A 375 -23.29 16.68 -9.24
N SER A 376 -23.83 15.85 -10.11
CA SER A 376 -24.39 16.26 -11.39
C SER A 376 -25.91 16.15 -11.41
N MET A 377 -26.52 16.92 -12.32
CA MET A 377 -27.96 16.87 -12.62
C MET A 377 -28.41 15.51 -13.18
N ASP A 378 -27.47 14.64 -13.59
CA ASP A 378 -27.73 13.23 -13.92
C ASP A 378 -27.97 12.34 -12.69
N LYS A 379 -27.94 12.92 -11.48
CA LYS A 379 -28.15 12.26 -10.18
C LYS A 379 -27.01 11.34 -9.78
N VAL A 380 -25.85 11.49 -10.41
CA VAL A 380 -24.65 10.72 -10.13
C VAL A 380 -23.69 11.58 -9.30
N LEU A 381 -23.21 10.97 -8.21
CA LEU A 381 -22.12 11.51 -7.40
C LEU A 381 -20.82 10.85 -7.86
N LYS A 382 -19.85 11.64 -8.33
CA LYS A 382 -18.52 11.14 -8.67
C LYS A 382 -17.49 11.61 -7.67
N VAL A 383 -16.63 10.69 -7.28
CA VAL A 383 -15.44 10.93 -6.47
C VAL A 383 -14.25 10.97 -7.43
N TRP A 384 -13.48 12.04 -7.35
CA TRP A 384 -12.27 12.25 -8.12
C TRP A 384 -11.08 12.36 -7.21
N ASP A 385 -9.97 11.80 -7.63
CA ASP A 385 -8.68 12.04 -7.00
C ASP A 385 -8.02 13.26 -7.67
N CYS A 386 -7.66 14.24 -6.87
CA CYS A 386 -7.08 15.50 -7.35
C CYS A 386 -5.62 15.35 -7.83
N TYR A 387 -4.95 14.24 -7.54
CA TYR A 387 -3.58 13.98 -8.03
C TYR A 387 -3.57 13.20 -9.35
N THR A 388 -4.38 12.14 -9.46
CA THR A 388 -4.44 11.31 -10.68
C THR A 388 -5.39 11.87 -11.73
N TYR A 389 -6.28 12.80 -11.35
CA TYR A 389 -7.33 13.34 -12.19
C TYR A 389 -8.31 12.27 -12.70
N GLN A 390 -8.36 11.12 -12.04
CA GLN A 390 -9.23 10.01 -12.41
C GLN A 390 -10.46 9.94 -11.50
N CYS A 391 -11.56 9.42 -12.07
CA CYS A 391 -12.75 9.10 -11.30
C CYS A 391 -12.49 7.80 -10.53
N THR A 392 -12.36 7.91 -9.22
CA THR A 392 -12.12 6.75 -8.34
C THR A 392 -13.40 5.97 -8.08
N GLN A 393 -14.52 6.67 -7.91
CA GLN A 393 -15.81 6.06 -7.65
C GLN A 393 -16.92 6.82 -8.35
N THR A 394 -17.86 6.07 -8.93
CA THR A 394 -19.12 6.59 -9.44
C THR A 394 -20.24 5.99 -8.60
N ILE A 395 -20.93 6.86 -7.86
CA ILE A 395 -22.02 6.50 -6.96
C ILE A 395 -23.32 6.92 -7.63
N VAL A 396 -24.14 5.93 -7.95
CA VAL A 396 -25.51 6.12 -8.43
C VAL A 396 -26.43 5.80 -7.26
N ASP A 397 -27.36 6.70 -6.94
CA ASP A 397 -28.32 6.45 -5.87
C ASP A 397 -29.18 5.22 -6.23
N PRO A 398 -29.16 4.13 -5.44
CA PRO A 398 -29.87 2.89 -5.77
C PRO A 398 -31.39 2.97 -5.59
N THR A 399 -31.95 4.12 -5.21
CA THR A 399 -33.41 4.26 -5.06
C THR A 399 -34.12 4.29 -6.42
N GLU A 400 -34.35 3.11 -6.99
CA GLU A 400 -35.50 2.85 -7.83
C GLU A 400 -36.72 2.80 -6.92
N TYR A 401 -37.54 3.86 -6.82
CA TYR A 401 -38.99 3.71 -6.54
C TYR A 401 -39.80 5.02 -6.59
N PHE A 402 -39.17 6.22 -6.62
CA PHE A 402 -39.88 7.48 -6.86
C PHE A 402 -39.15 8.40 -7.85
N PRO A 403 -39.81 8.87 -8.92
CA PRO A 403 -39.18 9.72 -9.95
C PRO A 403 -38.75 11.12 -9.47
N ASP A 404 -39.12 11.53 -8.25
CA ASP A 404 -38.80 12.86 -7.70
C ASP A 404 -37.75 12.85 -6.57
N GLU A 405 -37.31 11.67 -6.10
CA GLU A 405 -36.30 11.57 -5.04
C GLU A 405 -34.89 11.47 -5.65
N HIS A 406 -34.19 12.60 -5.69
CA HIS A 406 -32.80 12.70 -6.15
C HIS A 406 -31.94 13.39 -5.11
N ILE A 407 -30.62 13.14 -5.16
CA ILE A 407 -29.68 13.87 -4.32
C ILE A 407 -29.72 15.36 -4.73
N GLY A 408 -30.26 16.20 -3.86
CA GLY A 408 -30.39 17.64 -4.10
C GLY A 408 -29.08 18.36 -3.81
N ARG A 409 -28.45 18.05 -2.67
CA ARG A 409 -27.15 18.60 -2.26
C ARG A 409 -26.28 17.59 -1.53
N ILE A 410 -24.98 17.82 -1.61
CA ILE A 410 -23.91 17.20 -0.83
C ILE A 410 -23.25 18.22 0.10
N PHE A 411 -22.70 17.78 1.22
CA PHE A 411 -21.97 18.61 2.17
C PHE A 411 -20.84 17.79 2.79
N TRP A 412 -19.66 18.37 2.91
CA TRP A 412 -18.55 17.71 3.59
C TRP A 412 -18.45 18.22 5.01
N ASP A 413 -18.61 17.32 5.96
CA ASP A 413 -18.41 17.65 7.37
C ASP A 413 -16.92 17.57 7.70
N HIS A 414 -16.26 18.74 7.77
CA HIS A 414 -14.86 18.83 8.18
C HIS A 414 -14.63 18.45 9.65
N THR A 415 -15.66 18.44 10.51
CA THR A 415 -15.50 18.06 11.92
C THR A 415 -15.54 16.55 12.08
N GLN A 416 -16.50 15.90 11.44
CA GLN A 416 -16.72 14.45 11.54
C GLN A 416 -16.09 13.64 10.40
N GLN A 417 -15.47 14.30 9.41
CA GLN A 417 -14.76 13.69 8.28
C GLN A 417 -15.63 12.70 7.50
N HIS A 418 -16.82 13.15 7.11
CA HIS A 418 -17.72 12.35 6.29
C HIS A 418 -18.50 13.24 5.31
N LEU A 419 -18.99 12.60 4.25
CA LEU A 419 -19.84 13.27 3.27
C LEU A 419 -21.31 13.08 3.68
N VAL A 420 -22.09 14.16 3.72
CA VAL A 420 -23.54 14.14 3.94
C VAL A 420 -24.20 14.41 2.60
N SER A 421 -25.15 13.57 2.21
CA SER A 421 -26.03 13.84 1.06
C SER A 421 -27.45 14.10 1.51
N SER A 422 -28.14 14.99 0.82
CA SER A 422 -29.51 15.38 1.10
C SER A 422 -30.43 15.01 -0.07
N THR A 423 -31.55 14.39 0.25
CA THR A 423 -32.67 14.04 -0.64
C THR A 423 -33.94 14.65 -0.04
N THR A 424 -34.97 13.85 0.23
CA THR A 424 -36.00 14.17 1.25
C THR A 424 -35.47 13.96 2.67
N ARG A 425 -34.33 13.25 2.81
CA ARG A 425 -33.68 12.89 4.07
C ARG A 425 -32.19 13.18 4.01
N LEU A 426 -31.55 13.24 5.18
CA LEU A 426 -30.09 13.27 5.29
C LEU A 426 -29.54 11.83 5.34
N ARG A 427 -28.52 11.57 4.54
CA ARG A 427 -27.73 10.33 4.55
C ARG A 427 -26.28 10.68 4.78
N VAL A 428 -25.61 9.91 5.63
CA VAL A 428 -24.19 10.06 5.94
C VAL A 428 -23.40 8.97 5.22
N TRP A 429 -22.39 9.40 4.50
CA TRP A 429 -21.39 8.60 3.80
C TRP A 429 -20.08 8.76 4.59
N PRO A 430 -19.85 7.90 5.60
CA PRO A 430 -18.60 7.94 6.33
C PRO A 430 -17.44 7.79 5.36
N THR A 431 -16.47 8.70 5.42
CA THR A 431 -15.17 8.43 4.82
C THR A 431 -14.43 7.57 5.81
N HIS A 432 -14.83 6.32 5.83
CA HIS A 432 -13.99 5.37 6.46
C HIS A 432 -12.70 5.32 5.62
N THR A 433 -11.62 5.93 6.11
CA THR A 433 -10.44 5.07 6.31
C THR A 433 -10.95 4.04 7.29
N VAL A 434 -11.60 2.99 6.80
CA VAL A 434 -11.81 1.84 7.66
C VAL A 434 -10.34 1.44 7.80
N LEU A 435 -9.75 1.71 8.97
CA LEU A 435 -8.90 0.68 9.55
C LEU A 435 -9.84 -0.51 9.62
N GLN A 436 -9.95 -1.21 8.49
CA GLN A 436 -10.60 -2.47 8.43
C GLN A 436 -9.88 -3.22 9.55
N THR A 437 -10.60 -3.49 10.63
CA THR A 437 -10.48 -4.77 11.32
C THR A 437 -11.09 -5.87 10.43
N SER A 438 -11.04 -5.75 9.10
CA SER A 438 -10.71 -6.92 8.30
C SER A 438 -9.29 -7.27 8.68
N THR A 439 -9.07 -8.53 8.99
CA THR A 439 -7.84 -9.24 8.67
C THR A 439 -7.10 -8.50 7.56
N ARG A 440 -6.03 -7.76 7.91
CA ARG A 440 -5.21 -7.09 6.89
C ARG A 440 -4.57 -8.22 6.11
N THR A 441 -5.11 -8.53 4.94
CA THR A 441 -4.52 -9.53 4.06
C THR A 441 -3.35 -8.85 3.35
N SER A 442 -2.13 -9.35 3.57
CA SER A 442 -0.91 -8.81 2.92
C SER A 442 -0.96 -8.99 1.39
N HIS A 443 -1.62 -10.05 0.95
CA HIS A 443 -1.93 -10.37 -0.44
C HIS A 443 -3.42 -10.61 -0.61
N ASP A 444 -3.95 -10.35 -1.80
CA ASP A 444 -5.35 -10.64 -2.13
C ASP A 444 -5.59 -12.16 -2.26
N CYS A 445 -4.51 -12.94 -2.34
CA CYS A 445 -4.48 -14.37 -2.66
C CYS A 445 -3.43 -15.11 -1.81
N ALA A 446 -3.40 -16.44 -1.89
CA ALA A 446 -2.48 -17.25 -1.11
C ALA A 446 -1.01 -16.95 -1.48
N ILE A 447 -0.18 -16.78 -0.45
CA ILE A 447 1.27 -16.61 -0.60
C ILE A 447 1.88 -17.98 -0.85
N THR A 448 2.68 -18.07 -1.91
CA THR A 448 3.30 -19.33 -2.36
C THR A 448 4.76 -19.41 -1.94
N CYS A 449 5.46 -18.27 -1.92
CA CYS A 449 6.89 -18.21 -1.65
C CYS A 449 7.31 -16.88 -0.99
N ALA A 450 8.40 -16.91 -0.24
CA ALA A 450 8.94 -15.76 0.49
C ALA A 450 10.47 -15.88 0.63
N THR A 451 11.17 -14.76 0.55
CA THR A 451 12.63 -14.71 0.69
C THR A 451 13.08 -13.39 1.34
N TYR A 452 14.21 -13.42 2.05
CA TYR A 452 14.75 -12.27 2.76
C TYR A 452 16.08 -11.83 2.14
N THR A 453 16.31 -10.51 2.12
CA THR A 453 17.62 -9.92 1.82
C THR A 453 18.12 -9.12 3.02
N SER A 454 19.34 -9.43 3.48
CA SER A 454 20.03 -8.65 4.51
C SER A 454 20.52 -7.31 3.99
N VAL A 455 20.77 -7.19 2.67
CA VAL A 455 21.32 -5.97 2.05
C VAL A 455 20.30 -4.85 2.02
N LEU A 456 19.05 -5.16 1.68
CA LEU A 456 17.96 -4.19 1.66
C LEU A 456 17.07 -4.24 2.90
N HIS A 457 17.31 -5.19 3.83
CA HIS A 457 16.46 -5.43 4.99
C HIS A 457 14.98 -5.64 4.60
N GLN A 458 14.78 -6.41 3.53
CA GLN A 458 13.48 -6.56 2.89
C GLN A 458 13.07 -8.02 2.78
N VAL A 459 11.77 -8.26 2.85
CA VAL A 459 11.14 -9.56 2.59
C VAL A 459 10.38 -9.46 1.27
N ALA A 460 10.75 -10.27 0.28
CA ALA A 460 9.97 -10.42 -0.94
C ALA A 460 9.02 -11.62 -0.81
N THR A 461 7.80 -11.48 -1.31
CA THR A 461 6.73 -12.48 -1.27
C THR A 461 6.07 -12.56 -2.65
N GLY A 462 5.71 -13.77 -3.08
CA GLY A 462 4.95 -14.04 -4.30
C GLY A 462 3.61 -14.71 -3.99
N ASP A 463 2.59 -14.42 -4.80
CA ASP A 463 1.25 -14.99 -4.68
C ASP A 463 0.79 -15.83 -5.89
N GLU A 464 -0.33 -16.52 -5.71
CA GLU A 464 -1.02 -17.33 -6.74
C GLU A 464 -1.48 -16.51 -7.96
N HIS A 465 -1.71 -15.21 -7.79
CA HIS A 465 -2.21 -14.32 -8.85
C HIS A 465 -1.12 -13.42 -9.45
N SER A 466 0.13 -13.86 -9.35
CA SER A 466 1.27 -13.22 -10.00
C SER A 466 1.65 -11.85 -9.45
N SER A 467 1.40 -11.57 -8.18
CA SER A 467 1.87 -10.37 -7.49
C SER A 467 3.13 -10.65 -6.71
N ILE A 468 4.11 -9.74 -6.83
CA ILE A 468 5.29 -9.72 -5.96
C ILE A 468 5.18 -8.51 -5.04
N HIS A 469 5.26 -8.74 -3.74
CA HIS A 469 5.30 -7.68 -2.73
C HIS A 469 6.61 -7.74 -1.97
N THR A 470 7.23 -6.58 -1.78
CA THR A 470 8.43 -6.41 -0.98
C THR A 470 8.12 -5.57 0.24
N TRP A 471 8.44 -6.07 1.42
CA TRP A 471 8.13 -5.49 2.72
C TRP A 471 9.41 -5.07 3.43
N ASP A 472 9.37 -3.96 4.16
CA ASP A 472 10.44 -3.60 5.07
C ASP A 472 10.40 -4.53 6.30
N ALA A 473 11.50 -5.23 6.56
CA ALA A 473 11.55 -6.22 7.64
C ALA A 473 11.52 -5.61 9.05
N THR A 474 11.79 -4.30 9.17
CA THR A 474 11.81 -3.59 10.45
C THR A 474 10.48 -2.91 10.75
N THR A 475 9.86 -2.25 9.77
CA THR A 475 8.59 -1.52 9.96
C THR A 475 7.36 -2.34 9.62
N GLY A 476 7.51 -3.41 8.82
CA GLY A 476 6.38 -4.17 8.27
C GLY A 476 5.62 -3.43 7.17
N GLU A 477 6.12 -2.27 6.72
CA GLU A 477 5.49 -1.49 5.66
C GLU A 477 5.76 -2.10 4.28
N LEU A 478 4.75 -2.05 3.42
CA LEU A 478 4.90 -2.43 2.02
C LEU A 478 5.80 -1.42 1.31
N VAL A 479 6.96 -1.86 0.82
CA VAL A 479 7.93 -1.02 0.09
C VAL A 479 7.67 -1.02 -1.40
N MET A 480 7.22 -2.16 -1.95
CA MET A 480 7.03 -2.34 -3.38
C MET A 480 5.95 -3.38 -3.67
N ARG A 481 5.11 -3.11 -4.70
CA ARG A 481 4.15 -4.06 -5.27
C ARG A 481 4.35 -4.13 -6.79
N ILE A 482 4.47 -5.35 -7.31
CA ILE A 482 4.53 -5.66 -8.75
C ILE A 482 3.33 -6.55 -9.08
N PRO A 483 2.19 -5.98 -9.50
CA PRO A 483 1.02 -6.78 -9.88
C PRO A 483 1.22 -7.40 -11.28
N ARG A 484 0.72 -8.62 -11.48
CA ARG A 484 0.79 -9.34 -12.77
C ARG A 484 2.22 -9.50 -13.31
N ALA A 485 3.17 -9.79 -12.42
CA ALA A 485 4.58 -10.01 -12.72
C ALA A 485 4.79 -11.02 -13.86
N HIS A 486 4.00 -12.11 -13.86
CA HIS A 486 3.93 -13.13 -14.92
C HIS A 486 2.51 -13.22 -15.52
N GLY A 487 1.80 -12.09 -15.63
CA GLY A 487 0.45 -12.05 -16.20
C GLY A 487 -0.59 -12.64 -15.25
N ALA A 488 -1.18 -13.78 -15.62
CA ALA A 488 -2.20 -14.50 -14.84
C ALA A 488 -1.66 -15.80 -14.21
N ASN A 489 -0.35 -16.03 -14.29
CA ASN A 489 0.30 -17.26 -13.87
C ASN A 489 0.85 -17.13 -12.45
N GLU A 490 0.60 -18.15 -11.63
CA GLU A 490 1.10 -18.27 -10.26
C GLU A 490 2.63 -18.16 -10.20
N ILE A 491 3.11 -17.43 -9.19
CA ILE A 491 4.53 -17.38 -8.85
C ILE A 491 4.81 -18.57 -7.94
N SER A 492 5.73 -19.45 -8.34
CA SER A 492 6.08 -20.63 -7.56
C SER A 492 7.29 -20.40 -6.64
N VAL A 493 8.21 -19.52 -7.04
CA VAL A 493 9.45 -19.28 -6.30
C VAL A 493 9.93 -17.84 -6.48
N VAL A 494 10.40 -17.25 -5.38
CA VAL A 494 11.09 -15.96 -5.37
C VAL A 494 12.41 -16.13 -4.63
N THR A 495 13.50 -15.63 -5.22
CA THR A 495 14.83 -15.65 -4.60
C THR A 495 15.59 -14.37 -4.90
N TYR A 496 16.58 -14.03 -4.08
CA TYR A 496 17.47 -12.91 -4.34
C TYR A 496 18.75 -13.37 -5.06
N ASP A 497 19.36 -12.46 -5.82
CA ASP A 497 20.70 -12.67 -6.33
C ASP A 497 21.76 -12.63 -5.23
N ALA A 498 23.00 -13.02 -5.54
CA ALA A 498 24.08 -13.03 -4.55
C ALA A 498 24.43 -11.64 -3.97
N SER A 499 24.03 -10.56 -4.64
CA SER A 499 24.16 -9.19 -4.09
C SER A 499 22.99 -8.77 -3.22
N GLY A 500 21.90 -9.54 -3.13
CA GLY A 500 20.70 -9.20 -2.38
C GLY A 500 19.91 -8.03 -2.96
N LYS A 501 20.18 -7.64 -4.21
CA LYS A 501 19.65 -6.41 -4.84
C LYS A 501 18.66 -6.68 -5.95
N ARG A 502 18.72 -7.86 -6.59
CA ARG A 502 17.78 -8.27 -7.65
C ARG A 502 16.92 -9.42 -7.16
N VAL A 503 15.64 -9.36 -7.48
CA VAL A 503 14.64 -10.39 -7.16
C VAL A 503 14.43 -11.24 -8.41
N LEU A 504 14.58 -12.54 -8.30
CA LEU A 504 14.27 -13.51 -9.35
C LEU A 504 12.95 -14.19 -8.99
N SER A 505 11.98 -14.19 -9.90
CA SER A 505 10.71 -14.91 -9.74
C SER A 505 10.54 -15.95 -10.82
N GLY A 506 10.11 -17.15 -10.44
CA GLY A 506 9.70 -18.23 -11.35
C GLY A 506 8.20 -18.44 -11.27
N ALA A 507 7.58 -18.76 -12.41
CA ALA A 507 6.14 -18.98 -12.50
C ALA A 507 5.78 -20.31 -13.18
N THR A 508 4.50 -20.65 -13.13
CA THR A 508 3.92 -21.85 -13.76
C THR A 508 3.97 -21.83 -15.29
N ASP A 509 4.16 -20.67 -15.92
CA ASP A 509 4.38 -20.54 -17.36
C ASP A 509 5.80 -20.92 -17.83
N GLY A 510 6.68 -21.28 -16.91
CA GLY A 510 8.06 -21.62 -17.22
C GLY A 510 8.96 -20.43 -17.52
N THR A 511 8.51 -19.22 -17.20
CA THR A 511 9.31 -18.01 -17.32
C THR A 511 9.94 -17.62 -15.98
N VAL A 512 11.21 -17.22 -16.04
CA VAL A 512 11.90 -16.56 -14.92
C VAL A 512 12.00 -15.08 -15.25
N HIS A 513 11.52 -14.23 -14.35
CA HIS A 513 11.69 -12.78 -14.46
C HIS A 513 12.72 -12.30 -13.44
N ILE A 514 13.62 -11.41 -13.88
CA ILE A 514 14.61 -10.76 -13.01
C ILE A 514 14.17 -9.33 -12.82
N TRP A 515 13.82 -8.99 -11.59
CA TRP A 515 13.38 -7.67 -11.18
C TRP A 515 14.49 -6.98 -10.42
N ASN A 516 14.49 -5.67 -10.53
CA ASN A 516 15.24 -4.82 -9.65
C ASN A 516 14.56 -4.78 -8.27
N GLY A 517 15.27 -5.18 -7.22
CA GLY A 517 14.72 -5.25 -5.86
C GLY A 517 14.50 -3.90 -5.20
N SER A 518 15.13 -2.83 -5.68
CA SER A 518 14.88 -1.48 -5.15
C SER A 518 13.76 -0.78 -5.89
N ASN A 519 13.59 -1.03 -7.20
CA ASN A 519 12.65 -0.28 -8.02
C ASN A 519 11.52 -1.04 -8.74
N GLY A 520 11.49 -2.37 -8.68
CA GLY A 520 10.46 -3.20 -9.30
C GLY A 520 10.49 -3.19 -10.83
N GLN A 521 11.51 -2.61 -11.46
CA GLN A 521 11.68 -2.65 -12.90
C GLN A 521 12.06 -4.05 -13.35
N LEU A 522 11.42 -4.53 -14.42
CA LEU A 522 11.82 -5.77 -15.09
C LEU A 522 13.15 -5.55 -15.83
N LEU A 523 14.18 -6.30 -15.44
CA LEU A 523 15.51 -6.24 -16.05
C LEU A 523 15.67 -7.26 -17.17
N SER A 524 15.22 -8.49 -16.94
CA SER A 524 15.37 -9.59 -17.90
C SER A 524 14.19 -10.55 -17.82
N ARG A 525 13.80 -11.10 -18.97
CA ARG A 525 12.81 -12.18 -19.07
C ARG A 525 13.50 -13.40 -19.67
N VAL A 526 13.49 -14.48 -18.93
CA VAL A 526 14.16 -15.73 -19.30
C VAL A 526 13.08 -16.76 -19.55
N HIS A 527 12.99 -17.21 -20.79
CA HIS A 527 12.14 -18.34 -21.13
C HIS A 527 12.97 -19.61 -21.06
N ARG A 528 12.39 -20.66 -20.51
CA ARG A 528 12.98 -21.98 -20.60
C ARG A 528 12.96 -22.46 -22.05
N ALA A 529 13.99 -23.19 -22.48
CA ALA A 529 14.06 -23.75 -23.83
C ALA A 529 12.81 -24.62 -24.12
N GLU A 530 12.28 -24.56 -25.34
CA GLU A 530 11.08 -25.30 -25.76
C GLU A 530 11.17 -26.80 -25.39
N PRO A 531 10.06 -27.42 -24.92
CA PRO A 531 10.09 -28.70 -24.23
C PRO A 531 10.34 -29.88 -25.17
N LEU A 532 11.07 -30.90 -24.69
CA LEU A 532 11.03 -32.25 -25.28
C LEU A 532 9.84 -33.10 -24.78
N SER A 533 9.24 -32.78 -23.61
CA SER A 533 7.93 -33.29 -23.14
C SER A 533 7.57 -32.73 -21.74
N GLY A 534 6.35 -32.23 -21.53
CA GLY A 534 5.78 -31.93 -20.19
C GLY A 534 5.43 -30.46 -19.93
N PRO A 535 4.70 -30.16 -18.82
CA PRO A 535 4.41 -28.80 -18.37
C PRO A 535 5.71 -28.06 -18.00
N MET A 536 5.78 -26.75 -18.29
CA MET A 536 7.02 -25.96 -18.14
C MET A 536 7.17 -25.29 -16.77
N GLU A 537 6.36 -25.67 -15.79
CA GLU A 537 6.31 -25.03 -14.47
C GLU A 537 7.68 -25.00 -13.78
N ILE A 538 8.08 -23.83 -13.27
CA ILE A 538 9.29 -23.69 -12.47
C ILE A 538 8.99 -24.11 -11.04
N SER A 539 9.82 -24.97 -10.45
CA SER A 539 9.66 -25.42 -9.06
C SER A 539 10.66 -24.78 -8.11
N ALA A 540 11.90 -24.55 -8.56
CA ALA A 540 12.93 -23.95 -7.73
C ALA A 540 13.96 -23.17 -8.56
N ILE A 541 14.50 -22.12 -7.97
CA ILE A 541 15.58 -21.29 -8.53
C ILE A 541 16.67 -21.13 -7.47
N VAL A 542 17.93 -21.33 -7.87
CA VAL A 542 19.09 -21.07 -7.01
C VAL A 542 20.11 -20.22 -7.76
N TYR A 543 20.50 -19.10 -7.15
CA TYR A 543 21.52 -18.22 -7.69
C TYR A 543 22.93 -18.68 -7.29
N VAL A 544 23.87 -18.70 -8.24
CA VAL A 544 25.21 -19.29 -8.07
C VAL A 544 26.29 -18.31 -8.51
N VAL A 545 27.22 -18.05 -7.58
CA VAL A 545 28.49 -17.35 -7.87
C VAL A 545 29.64 -18.31 -7.58
N PRO A 546 30.28 -18.90 -8.62
CA PRO A 546 31.44 -19.75 -8.43
C PRO A 546 32.62 -18.90 -7.95
N GLN A 547 33.16 -19.22 -6.77
CA GLN A 547 34.40 -18.61 -6.29
C GLN A 547 35.59 -19.25 -7.01
N VAL A 548 35.87 -18.82 -8.24
CA VAL A 548 37.11 -19.18 -8.93
C VAL A 548 38.22 -18.29 -8.40
N THR A 549 39.26 -18.92 -7.87
CA THR A 549 40.53 -18.35 -7.39
C THR A 549 40.94 -17.01 -8.04
N ALA A 550 40.72 -15.91 -7.31
CA ALA A 550 41.43 -14.62 -7.24
C ALA A 550 42.01 -13.91 -8.50
N LYS A 551 41.84 -14.38 -9.74
CA LYS A 551 42.51 -13.79 -10.93
C LYS A 551 41.65 -13.49 -12.15
N SER A 552 40.34 -13.72 -12.10
CA SER A 552 39.42 -13.27 -13.16
C SER A 552 38.70 -12.00 -12.70
N LEU A 553 38.93 -10.86 -13.37
CA LEU A 553 38.20 -9.61 -13.11
C LEU A 553 36.69 -9.71 -13.42
N ASN A 554 36.26 -10.72 -14.18
CA ASN A 554 34.86 -11.02 -14.43
C ASN A 554 34.47 -12.28 -13.64
N GLN A 555 33.76 -12.09 -12.54
CA GLN A 555 33.06 -13.19 -11.86
C GLN A 555 31.83 -13.53 -12.71
N ASP A 556 31.90 -14.61 -13.48
CA ASP A 556 30.73 -15.11 -14.19
C ASP A 556 29.65 -15.50 -13.17
N ARG A 557 28.44 -15.00 -13.39
CA ARG A 557 27.27 -15.22 -12.53
C ARG A 557 26.32 -16.19 -13.22
N TYR A 558 25.72 -17.07 -12.43
CA TYR A 558 24.82 -18.10 -12.96
C TYR A 558 23.60 -18.23 -12.07
N PHE A 559 22.53 -18.78 -12.62
CA PHE A 559 21.41 -19.27 -11.83
C PHE A 559 20.95 -20.61 -12.41
N VAL A 560 20.46 -21.47 -11.53
CA VAL A 560 20.01 -22.82 -11.86
C VAL A 560 18.52 -22.90 -11.60
N VAL A 561 17.79 -23.47 -12.55
CA VAL A 561 16.32 -23.56 -12.53
C VAL A 561 15.92 -25.02 -12.70
N SER A 562 14.96 -25.48 -11.91
CA SER A 562 14.28 -26.77 -12.08
C SER A 562 12.79 -26.57 -12.31
N GLY A 563 12.12 -27.63 -12.79
CA GLY A 563 10.68 -27.63 -12.99
C GLY A 563 10.09 -29.03 -13.15
N TRP A 564 8.79 -29.08 -13.44
CA TRP A 564 7.99 -30.30 -13.64
C TRP A 564 8.18 -30.94 -15.03
N ASP A 565 9.35 -30.72 -15.59
CA ASP A 565 9.84 -31.39 -16.78
C ASP A 565 10.96 -32.37 -16.44
N ARG A 566 11.30 -32.55 -15.15
CA ARG A 566 12.36 -33.44 -14.63
C ARG A 566 13.80 -33.02 -14.92
N HIS A 567 13.98 -31.85 -15.55
CA HIS A 567 15.30 -31.34 -15.95
C HIS A 567 15.77 -30.21 -15.03
N VAL A 568 17.09 -30.09 -14.90
CA VAL A 568 17.76 -29.00 -14.18
C VAL A 568 18.61 -28.22 -15.19
N VAL A 569 18.37 -26.92 -15.33
CA VAL A 569 18.97 -26.08 -16.38
C VAL A 569 19.82 -24.97 -15.76
N LYS A 570 21.00 -24.74 -16.34
CA LYS A 570 21.94 -23.68 -15.96
C LYS A 570 21.83 -22.51 -16.92
N TYR A 571 21.68 -21.31 -16.37
CA TYR A 571 21.68 -20.05 -17.10
C TYR A 571 22.87 -19.20 -16.69
N LYS A 572 23.45 -18.47 -17.64
CA LYS A 572 24.48 -17.46 -17.38
C LYS A 572 23.80 -16.10 -17.27
N ASP A 573 23.95 -15.43 -16.13
CA ASP A 573 23.43 -14.08 -15.96
C ASP A 573 24.35 -13.08 -16.67
N THR A 574 23.94 -12.67 -17.87
CA THR A 574 24.64 -11.68 -18.70
C THR A 574 24.27 -10.23 -18.35
N LYS A 575 23.36 -9.99 -17.39
CA LYS A 575 22.74 -8.68 -17.09
C LYS A 575 22.08 -7.99 -18.30
N THR A 576 21.77 -8.74 -19.35
CA THR A 576 21.06 -8.26 -20.55
C THR A 576 19.61 -8.75 -20.53
N LEU A 577 18.74 -8.10 -21.32
CA LEU A 577 17.33 -8.47 -21.43
C LEU A 577 17.14 -9.93 -21.84
N ASP A 578 17.96 -10.40 -22.77
CA ASP A 578 17.95 -11.78 -23.25
C ASP A 578 19.01 -12.61 -22.53
N VAL A 579 18.54 -13.60 -21.75
CA VAL A 579 19.37 -14.64 -21.15
C VAL A 579 19.00 -15.96 -21.82
N SER A 580 19.92 -16.53 -22.60
CA SER A 580 19.72 -17.85 -23.19
C SER A 580 20.13 -18.96 -22.23
N PRO A 581 19.47 -20.14 -22.26
CA PRO A 581 19.93 -21.31 -21.53
C PRO A 581 21.36 -21.64 -21.97
N LEU A 582 22.27 -21.73 -21.01
CA LEU A 582 23.67 -22.02 -21.29
C LEU A 582 23.87 -23.53 -21.45
N GLU A 583 23.30 -24.31 -20.52
CA GLU A 583 23.60 -25.73 -20.39
C GLU A 583 22.49 -26.48 -19.66
N LEU A 584 22.15 -27.67 -20.13
CA LEU A 584 21.20 -28.58 -19.51
C LEU A 584 22.01 -29.60 -18.70
N PHE A 585 21.83 -29.68 -17.38
CA PHE A 585 22.65 -30.56 -16.51
C PHE A 585 22.34 -32.05 -16.72
N THR A 586 21.21 -32.37 -17.36
CA THR A 586 20.66 -33.71 -17.46
C THR A 586 20.65 -34.20 -18.92
N ASP A 587 21.58 -35.07 -19.30
CA ASP A 587 21.45 -35.90 -20.51
C ASP A 587 20.43 -37.04 -20.26
N SER A 588 19.98 -37.78 -21.28
CA SER A 588 18.92 -38.81 -21.19
C SER A 588 19.15 -39.96 -20.18
N THR A 589 20.35 -40.04 -19.57
CA THR A 589 20.73 -41.01 -18.55
C THR A 589 20.84 -40.43 -17.13
N HIS A 590 20.72 -39.11 -16.99
CA HIS A 590 20.98 -38.36 -15.75
C HIS A 590 19.80 -37.45 -15.35
N THR A 591 18.59 -37.73 -15.82
CA THR A 591 17.35 -37.06 -15.41
C THR A 591 16.75 -37.70 -14.16
N HIS A 592 15.93 -36.96 -13.41
CA HIS A 592 15.03 -37.57 -12.42
C HIS A 592 13.97 -38.41 -13.13
N ASP A 593 13.42 -39.41 -12.43
CA ASP A 593 12.35 -40.24 -13.02
C ASP A 593 11.00 -39.52 -12.93
N ASP A 594 10.88 -38.59 -11.98
CA ASP A 594 9.72 -37.74 -11.71
C ASP A 594 10.11 -36.26 -11.49
N ASP A 595 9.14 -35.42 -11.14
CA ASP A 595 9.27 -33.96 -11.07
C ASP A 595 10.21 -33.48 -9.96
N VAL A 596 11.04 -32.49 -10.30
CA VAL A 596 12.00 -31.91 -9.36
C VAL A 596 11.29 -30.88 -8.49
N VAL A 597 11.35 -31.03 -7.17
CA VAL A 597 10.63 -30.18 -6.20
C VAL A 597 11.57 -29.16 -5.54
N ALA A 598 12.80 -29.55 -5.22
CA ALA A 598 13.72 -28.70 -4.48
C ALA A 598 15.12 -28.67 -5.10
N LEU A 599 15.75 -27.49 -5.02
CA LEU A 599 17.13 -27.26 -5.41
C LEU A 599 17.90 -26.60 -4.27
N CYS A 600 19.19 -26.93 -4.19
CA CYS A 600 20.11 -26.32 -3.25
C CYS A 600 21.52 -26.24 -3.84
N TYR A 601 22.24 -25.15 -3.56
CA TYR A 601 23.64 -24.99 -3.96
C TYR A 601 24.56 -25.02 -2.75
N ILE A 602 25.56 -25.90 -2.80
CA ILE A 602 26.62 -26.00 -1.80
C ILE A 602 27.82 -25.17 -2.33
N PRO A 603 28.19 -24.07 -1.64
CA PRO A 603 29.29 -23.20 -2.06
C PRO A 603 30.66 -23.90 -2.09
N ALA A 604 31.67 -23.18 -2.57
CA ALA A 604 33.06 -23.63 -2.58
C ALA A 604 33.54 -24.09 -1.18
N PRO A 605 34.39 -25.13 -1.08
CA PRO A 605 35.18 -25.73 -2.16
C PRO A 605 34.49 -26.84 -2.98
N ALA A 606 33.31 -27.30 -2.58
CA ALA A 606 32.64 -28.43 -3.24
C ALA A 606 31.95 -28.02 -4.56
N ALA A 607 31.38 -26.81 -4.61
CA ALA A 607 30.64 -26.25 -5.76
C ALA A 607 29.67 -27.28 -6.36
N LEU A 608 28.70 -27.71 -5.55
CA LEU A 608 27.74 -28.75 -5.90
C LEU A 608 26.33 -28.18 -6.00
N VAL A 609 25.56 -28.69 -6.95
CA VAL A 609 24.12 -28.46 -7.03
C VAL A 609 23.42 -29.76 -6.64
N VAL A 610 22.51 -29.68 -5.68
CA VAL A 610 21.70 -30.81 -5.23
C VAL A 610 20.27 -30.57 -5.69
N SER A 611 19.64 -31.62 -6.23
CA SER A 611 18.24 -31.60 -6.64
C SER A 611 17.50 -32.79 -6.04
N ALA A 612 16.27 -32.57 -5.63
CA ALA A 612 15.36 -33.58 -5.08
C ALA A 612 14.07 -33.65 -5.90
N SER A 613 13.55 -34.86 -6.04
CA SER A 613 12.35 -35.17 -6.84
C SER A 613 11.31 -35.93 -6.01
N VAL A 614 10.06 -35.90 -6.49
CA VAL A 614 8.89 -36.61 -5.90
C VAL A 614 9.10 -38.13 -5.82
N ASP A 615 9.94 -38.69 -6.69
CA ASP A 615 10.34 -40.11 -6.66
C ASP A 615 11.25 -40.49 -5.47
N GLY A 616 11.63 -39.52 -4.62
CA GLY A 616 12.59 -39.71 -3.53
C GLY A 616 14.05 -39.81 -4.02
N GLY A 617 14.30 -39.47 -5.29
CA GLY A 617 15.61 -39.34 -5.90
C GLY A 617 16.32 -38.05 -5.47
N VAL A 618 17.57 -38.19 -5.05
CA VAL A 618 18.45 -37.05 -4.75
C VAL A 618 19.67 -37.12 -5.67
N LEU A 619 19.79 -36.16 -6.57
CA LEU A 619 20.89 -36.08 -7.54
C LEU A 619 21.85 -34.95 -7.14
N ILE A 620 23.14 -35.26 -7.14
CA ILE A 620 24.21 -34.31 -6.81
C ILE A 620 25.05 -34.08 -8.08
N TYR A 621 25.04 -32.84 -8.58
CA TYR A 621 25.81 -32.41 -9.75
C TYR A 621 27.05 -31.63 -9.30
N SER A 622 28.16 -31.80 -10.03
CA SER A 622 29.27 -30.86 -9.91
C SER A 622 28.99 -29.61 -10.76
N PHE A 623 29.09 -28.43 -10.17
CA PHE A 623 28.87 -27.17 -10.90
C PHE A 623 30.01 -26.87 -11.90
N SER A 624 31.20 -27.40 -11.62
CA SER A 624 32.42 -27.17 -12.42
C SER A 624 32.65 -28.23 -13.49
N ILE A 625 32.19 -29.47 -13.25
CA ILE A 625 32.42 -30.61 -14.14
C ILE A 625 31.04 -31.19 -14.51
N ARG A 626 30.76 -31.27 -15.80
CA ARG A 626 29.49 -31.68 -16.45
C ARG A 626 29.06 -33.14 -16.19
N PHE A 627 29.14 -33.61 -14.95
CA PHE A 627 28.78 -34.98 -14.60
C PHE A 627 27.96 -35.02 -13.31
N LEU A 628 26.95 -35.89 -13.33
CA LEU A 628 26.27 -36.37 -12.15
C LEU A 628 27.29 -37.08 -11.25
N ARG A 629 27.43 -36.60 -10.01
CA ARG A 629 28.38 -37.13 -9.04
C ARG A 629 27.81 -38.34 -8.29
N HIS A 630 26.55 -38.21 -7.85
CA HIS A 630 25.84 -39.27 -7.13
C HIS A 630 24.35 -39.27 -7.51
N ARG A 631 23.80 -40.48 -7.74
CA ARG A 631 22.35 -40.73 -7.75
C ARG A 631 21.98 -41.48 -6.48
N LEU A 632 21.26 -40.80 -5.61
CA LEU A 632 20.88 -41.32 -4.29
C LEU A 632 19.38 -41.58 -4.28
N SER A 633 18.97 -42.55 -3.47
CA SER A 633 17.56 -42.86 -3.21
C SER A 633 17.33 -42.71 -1.72
N LEU A 634 16.37 -41.86 -1.34
CA LEU A 634 16.02 -41.58 0.04
C LEU A 634 15.72 -42.88 0.81
N ALA A 635 14.84 -43.72 0.27
CA ALA A 635 14.46 -44.99 0.90
C ALA A 635 15.65 -45.92 1.17
N LYS A 636 16.60 -46.01 0.23
CA LYS A 636 17.82 -46.84 0.40
C LYS A 636 18.76 -46.25 1.46
N ALA A 637 18.91 -44.94 1.49
CA ALA A 637 19.77 -44.26 2.45
C ALA A 637 19.20 -44.33 3.88
N GLN A 638 17.90 -44.12 4.04
CA GLN A 638 17.19 -44.25 5.32
C GLN A 638 17.27 -45.70 5.84
N ALA A 639 17.02 -46.70 4.99
CA ALA A 639 17.13 -48.10 5.37
C ALA A 639 18.56 -48.48 5.79
N ALA A 640 19.59 -47.99 5.10
CA ALA A 640 20.99 -48.21 5.48
C ALA A 640 21.35 -47.58 6.84
N TYR A 641 20.86 -46.35 7.09
CA TYR A 641 21.05 -45.66 8.37
C TYR A 641 20.32 -46.39 9.50
N ASP A 642 19.04 -46.71 9.33
CA ASP A 642 18.23 -47.38 10.35
C ASP A 642 18.77 -48.79 10.63
N PHE A 643 19.25 -49.51 9.61
CA PHE A 643 19.95 -50.78 9.77
C PHE A 643 21.23 -50.63 10.61
N SER A 644 22.05 -49.61 10.34
CA SER A 644 23.28 -49.35 11.12
C SER A 644 23.01 -49.09 12.60
N PHE A 645 21.85 -48.55 12.94
CA PHE A 645 21.37 -48.38 14.33
C PHE A 645 20.71 -49.65 14.91
N GLN A 646 20.15 -50.53 14.07
CA GLN A 646 19.46 -51.75 14.50
C GLN A 646 20.36 -52.99 14.69
N VAL A 647 21.65 -53.00 14.32
CA VAL A 647 22.54 -54.19 14.45
C VAL A 647 22.75 -54.70 15.91
N LYS A 648 22.10 -54.13 16.93
CA LYS A 648 22.00 -54.77 18.27
C LYS A 648 20.58 -54.86 18.86
N ALA A 649 19.54 -54.88 18.03
CA ALA A 649 18.19 -55.25 18.46
C ALA A 649 17.72 -56.48 17.65
N ALA A 650 17.28 -57.52 18.37
CA ALA A 650 16.74 -58.75 17.81
C ALA A 650 15.56 -58.47 16.84
N PRO A 651 15.33 -59.34 15.84
CA PRO A 651 14.33 -59.07 14.80
C PRO A 651 12.93 -59.06 15.43
N VAL A 652 12.29 -57.90 15.44
CA VAL A 652 10.84 -57.81 15.68
C VAL A 652 10.17 -58.17 14.36
N SER A 653 9.26 -59.13 14.41
CA SER A 653 8.54 -59.73 13.28
C SER A 653 8.09 -58.71 12.25
N ALA A 654 8.57 -58.88 11.02
CA ALA A 654 8.08 -58.17 9.85
C ALA A 654 6.59 -58.49 9.65
N SER A 655 5.72 -57.50 9.88
CA SER A 655 4.41 -57.48 9.23
C SER A 655 4.64 -57.16 7.75
N SER A 656 4.20 -58.04 6.87
CA SER A 656 4.21 -57.84 5.42
C SER A 656 3.51 -56.53 5.04
N PRO A 657 4.08 -55.69 4.17
CA PRO A 657 3.35 -54.55 3.63
C PRO A 657 2.27 -55.05 2.68
N THR A 658 1.04 -54.58 2.85
CA THR A 658 -0.04 -54.75 1.88
C THR A 658 0.24 -53.91 0.62
N PRO A 659 -0.16 -54.33 -0.59
CA PRO A 659 0.36 -53.77 -1.84
C PRO A 659 -0.40 -52.54 -2.37
N ASP A 660 -1.29 -51.93 -1.58
CA ASP A 660 -2.16 -50.86 -2.07
C ASP A 660 -1.95 -49.56 -1.26
N ASP A 661 -1.38 -48.57 -1.96
CA ASP A 661 -1.44 -47.11 -1.75
C ASP A 661 -0.98 -46.49 -0.41
N ASP A 662 0.34 -46.53 -0.14
CA ASP A 662 1.00 -45.49 0.67
C ASP A 662 2.03 -44.76 -0.23
N PRO A 663 1.97 -43.42 -0.42
CA PRO A 663 2.93 -42.72 -1.28
C PRO A 663 4.36 -42.88 -0.72
N CYS A 664 5.31 -43.16 -1.61
CA CYS A 664 6.73 -43.33 -1.24
C CYS A 664 7.26 -42.10 -0.50
N ASP A 665 8.17 -42.28 0.46
CA ASP A 665 8.81 -41.14 1.15
C ASP A 665 9.66 -40.35 0.15
N PHE A 666 9.45 -39.05 0.06
CA PHE A 666 10.24 -38.17 -0.79
C PHE A 666 10.67 -36.90 -0.07
N VAL A 667 11.63 -36.20 -0.68
CA VAL A 667 12.22 -34.96 -0.16
C VAL A 667 11.44 -33.77 -0.70
N GLU A 668 10.84 -32.99 0.20
CA GLU A 668 10.06 -31.78 -0.15
C GLU A 668 10.93 -30.52 -0.18
N CYS A 669 11.93 -30.42 0.71
CA CYS A 669 12.76 -29.23 0.82
C CYS A 669 14.22 -29.56 1.12
N LEU A 670 15.14 -28.72 0.63
CA LEU A 670 16.60 -28.88 0.76
C LEU A 670 17.24 -27.58 1.23
N VAL A 671 18.24 -27.69 2.12
CA VAL A 671 19.08 -26.55 2.53
C VAL A 671 20.55 -26.95 2.63
N ALA A 672 21.46 -26.07 2.21
CA ALA A 672 22.90 -26.34 2.22
C ALA A 672 23.43 -26.28 3.65
N TYR A 673 24.33 -27.21 4.02
CA TYR A 673 25.06 -27.13 5.28
C TYR A 673 26.54 -26.76 5.02
N PRO A 674 27.02 -25.58 5.45
CA PRO A 674 28.30 -25.07 4.97
C PRO A 674 29.56 -25.72 5.56
N SER A 675 29.48 -26.60 6.57
CA SER A 675 30.65 -27.35 7.03
C SER A 675 30.78 -28.65 6.23
N GLN A 676 31.80 -28.73 5.37
CA GLN A 676 32.21 -29.92 4.62
C GLN A 676 31.08 -30.59 3.81
N SER A 677 30.91 -30.17 2.54
CA SER A 677 30.16 -30.90 1.51
C SER A 677 28.90 -31.60 2.03
N SER A 678 27.99 -30.88 2.68
CA SER A 678 26.83 -31.47 3.37
C SER A 678 25.57 -30.67 3.10
N PHE A 679 24.41 -31.32 3.22
CA PHE A 679 23.09 -30.70 3.05
C PHE A 679 22.07 -31.37 3.95
N ILE A 680 20.95 -30.68 4.17
CA ILE A 680 19.84 -31.16 5.00
C ILE A 680 18.62 -31.29 4.11
N SER A 681 17.89 -32.40 4.26
CA SER A 681 16.62 -32.63 3.57
C SER A 681 15.47 -32.76 4.56
N GLY A 682 14.32 -32.19 4.22
CA GLY A 682 13.05 -32.42 4.88
C GLY A 682 12.19 -33.39 4.07
N SER A 683 11.64 -34.40 4.73
CA SER A 683 10.78 -35.41 4.11
C SER A 683 9.30 -35.05 4.27
N SER A 684 8.49 -35.51 3.31
CA SER A 684 7.01 -35.52 3.33
C SER A 684 6.40 -36.21 4.58
N ARG A 685 7.18 -36.96 5.36
CA ARG A 685 6.77 -37.60 6.62
C ARG A 685 7.29 -36.92 7.88
N GLY A 686 7.83 -35.71 7.80
CA GLY A 686 8.28 -34.98 8.98
C GLY A 686 9.70 -35.31 9.45
N ARG A 687 10.45 -36.11 8.68
CA ARG A 687 11.83 -36.52 9.00
C ARG A 687 12.82 -35.49 8.46
N ILE A 688 13.85 -35.16 9.26
CA ILE A 688 14.96 -34.28 8.84
C ILE A 688 16.22 -35.13 8.76
N ASP A 689 16.81 -35.22 7.57
CA ASP A 689 18.00 -36.03 7.31
C ASP A 689 19.21 -35.15 6.98
N PHE A 690 20.35 -35.44 7.60
CA PHE A 690 21.62 -34.75 7.44
C PHE A 690 22.55 -35.57 6.55
N TRP A 691 22.84 -35.06 5.36
CA TRP A 691 23.56 -35.76 4.30
C TRP A 691 25.00 -35.29 4.17
N CYS A 692 25.87 -36.22 3.79
CA CYS A 692 27.19 -35.91 3.27
C CYS A 692 27.21 -36.05 1.74
N ALA A 693 27.40 -34.95 1.04
CA ALA A 693 27.44 -34.87 -0.42
C ALA A 693 28.64 -35.59 -1.05
N GLU A 694 29.72 -35.84 -0.29
CA GLU A 694 30.89 -36.61 -0.75
C GLU A 694 30.68 -38.11 -0.72
N THR A 695 30.00 -38.63 0.31
CA THR A 695 29.76 -40.07 0.46
C THR A 695 28.38 -40.50 -0.03
N GLY A 696 27.45 -39.54 -0.18
CA GLY A 696 26.04 -39.80 -0.50
C GLY A 696 25.25 -40.46 0.63
N GLY A 697 25.81 -40.53 1.84
CA GLY A 697 25.19 -41.18 3.00
C GLY A 697 24.55 -40.19 3.98
N ILE A 698 23.51 -40.65 4.69
CA ILE A 698 22.92 -39.94 5.82
C ILE A 698 23.82 -40.13 7.05
N LYS A 699 24.30 -39.03 7.63
CA LYS A 699 25.15 -39.02 8.84
C LYS A 699 24.32 -39.00 10.11
N GLN A 700 23.18 -38.30 10.09
CA GLN A 700 22.28 -38.16 11.22
C GLN A 700 20.85 -37.95 10.74
N SER A 701 19.88 -38.35 11.55
CA SER A 701 18.46 -38.12 11.28
C SER A 701 17.73 -37.68 12.54
N ILE A 702 16.84 -36.69 12.40
CA ILE A 702 15.84 -36.32 13.39
C ILE A 702 14.54 -36.99 12.96
N LEU A 703 14.07 -37.92 13.79
CA LEU A 703 12.87 -38.70 13.52
C LEU A 703 11.63 -37.90 13.89
N PRO A 704 10.52 -38.06 13.15
CA PRO A 704 9.26 -37.40 13.47
C PRO A 704 8.79 -37.83 14.88
N THR A 705 8.58 -36.86 15.77
CA THR A 705 7.90 -37.06 17.06
C THR A 705 6.39 -37.19 16.83
N THR A 706 5.62 -37.52 17.85
CA THR A 706 4.15 -37.59 17.77
C THR A 706 3.50 -36.27 17.30
N GLU A 707 4.21 -35.15 17.42
CA GLU A 707 3.80 -33.80 17.01
C GLU A 707 4.22 -33.47 15.56
N LEU A 708 5.13 -34.24 14.95
CA LEU A 708 5.75 -34.00 13.63
C LEU A 708 5.28 -35.01 12.57
N ARG A 709 4.04 -35.52 12.65
CA ARG A 709 3.53 -36.48 11.65
C ARG A 709 3.24 -35.86 10.27
N HIS A 710 3.31 -34.54 10.18
CA HIS A 710 2.97 -33.78 8.98
C HIS A 710 4.24 -33.47 8.18
N GLY A 711 4.11 -33.43 6.85
CA GLY A 711 5.23 -33.20 5.93
C GLY A 711 5.88 -31.84 6.12
N LEU A 712 7.21 -31.79 5.92
CA LEU A 712 8.00 -30.56 6.02
C LEU A 712 8.04 -29.84 4.69
N THR A 713 7.35 -28.70 4.62
CA THR A 713 7.24 -27.92 3.38
C THR A 713 8.44 -27.01 3.17
N SER A 714 9.12 -26.58 4.24
CA SER A 714 10.25 -25.65 4.13
C SER A 714 11.27 -25.78 5.27
N LEU A 715 12.53 -25.50 4.93
CA LEU A 715 13.68 -25.52 5.84
C LEU A 715 14.53 -24.26 5.64
N ALA A 716 15.01 -23.69 6.74
CA ALA A 716 15.90 -22.53 6.72
C ALA A 716 16.99 -22.64 7.79
N LEU A 717 18.20 -22.16 7.46
CA LEU A 717 19.38 -22.22 8.32
C LEU A 717 19.94 -20.81 8.58
N ASP A 718 20.49 -20.61 9.77
CA ASP A 718 21.15 -19.37 10.21
C ASP A 718 22.61 -19.22 9.67
N ASP A 719 23.21 -18.02 9.72
CA ASP A 719 24.56 -17.51 9.30
C ASP A 719 25.79 -18.09 10.01
N GLY A 720 25.95 -17.91 11.31
CA GLY A 720 25.16 -18.62 12.30
C GLY A 720 25.50 -20.10 12.22
N LYS A 721 24.70 -20.83 11.44
CA LYS A 721 24.72 -22.29 11.21
C LYS A 721 24.50 -23.10 12.50
N VAL A 722 23.93 -22.43 13.50
CA VAL A 722 23.60 -22.96 14.81
C VAL A 722 22.10 -23.20 14.93
N LEU A 723 21.26 -22.49 14.19
CA LEU A 723 19.81 -22.66 14.25
C LEU A 723 19.26 -23.20 12.93
N LEU A 724 18.38 -24.19 13.02
CA LEU A 724 17.59 -24.74 11.92
C LEU A 724 16.10 -24.50 12.21
N ALA A 725 15.42 -23.80 11.32
CA ALA A 725 13.97 -23.67 11.34
C ALA A 725 13.38 -24.66 10.32
N ALA A 726 12.32 -25.34 10.74
CA ALA A 726 11.54 -26.25 9.92
C ALA A 726 10.06 -25.98 10.16
N GLY A 727 9.22 -26.16 9.17
CA GLY A 727 7.79 -26.16 9.43
C GLY A 727 7.01 -26.90 8.37
N ASN A 728 5.73 -27.05 8.70
CA ASN A 728 4.85 -28.03 8.10
C ASN A 728 3.65 -27.36 7.42
N ALA A 729 2.90 -28.16 6.66
CA ALA A 729 1.67 -27.72 6.00
C ALA A 729 0.55 -27.32 6.98
N ASP A 730 0.61 -27.81 8.22
CA ASP A 730 -0.40 -27.58 9.26
C ASP A 730 -0.19 -26.26 10.04
N GLY A 731 0.89 -25.53 9.72
CA GLY A 731 1.19 -24.22 10.30
C GLY A 731 2.13 -24.25 11.50
N ASP A 732 2.67 -25.40 11.89
CA ASP A 732 3.65 -25.49 12.98
C ASP A 732 5.07 -25.15 12.49
N VAL A 733 5.78 -24.41 13.34
CA VAL A 733 7.17 -24.00 13.16
C VAL A 733 8.01 -24.56 14.29
N HIS A 734 9.09 -25.27 13.95
CA HIS A 734 10.03 -25.85 14.89
C HIS A 734 11.42 -25.25 14.71
N LEU A 735 12.02 -24.77 15.81
CA LEU A 735 13.38 -24.26 15.84
C LEU A 735 14.31 -25.23 16.58
N TRP A 736 15.41 -25.60 15.93
CA TRP A 736 16.39 -26.57 16.43
C TRP A 736 17.76 -25.92 16.61
N GLU A 737 18.43 -26.22 17.72
CA GLU A 737 19.82 -25.83 17.99
C GLU A 737 20.78 -26.94 17.52
N LEU A 738 21.63 -26.61 16.55
CA LEU A 738 22.62 -27.47 15.90
C LEU A 738 24.04 -27.32 16.49
N THR A 739 24.20 -26.66 17.63
CA THR A 739 25.50 -26.38 18.28
C THR A 739 26.32 -27.66 18.52
N ASN A 740 25.62 -28.78 18.77
CA ASN A 740 26.19 -30.10 18.94
C ASN A 740 26.09 -30.99 17.69
N VAL A 741 25.93 -30.44 16.49
CA VAL A 741 25.85 -31.23 15.24
C VAL A 741 27.16 -31.15 14.44
N ALA A 742 27.93 -30.07 14.59
CA ALA A 742 29.22 -29.87 13.92
C ALA A 742 30.26 -30.98 14.21
N TRP A 743 30.20 -31.64 15.37
CA TRP A 743 31.11 -32.74 15.69
C TRP A 743 30.90 -33.98 14.82
N TYR A 744 29.65 -34.26 14.39
CA TYR A 744 29.33 -35.40 13.52
C TYR A 744 29.90 -35.24 12.11
N TYR A 745 30.14 -33.99 11.67
CA TYR A 745 30.68 -33.70 10.35
C TYR A 745 32.20 -33.81 10.29
N ASN A 746 32.91 -33.51 11.38
CA ASN A 746 34.37 -33.41 11.42
C ASN A 746 35.13 -34.73 11.69
N SER A 747 34.46 -35.83 12.05
CA SER A 747 35.14 -37.10 12.31
C SER A 747 35.38 -37.87 11.01
N THR A 748 36.60 -37.87 10.50
CA THR A 748 37.05 -38.71 9.36
C THR A 748 37.29 -40.18 9.74
N THR A 749 37.02 -40.57 10.99
CA THR A 749 37.07 -41.96 11.47
C THR A 749 35.81 -42.28 12.27
N PRO A 750 35.20 -43.48 12.09
CA PRO A 750 34.14 -43.96 12.98
C PRO A 750 34.78 -44.46 14.27
N SER A 751 35.46 -43.59 15.00
CA SER A 751 36.09 -43.92 16.28
C SER A 751 35.16 -43.51 17.40
N TRP A 752 34.31 -44.46 17.80
CA TRP A 752 33.32 -44.44 18.89
C TRP A 752 33.88 -44.17 20.30
N HIS A 753 35.12 -43.67 20.42
CA HIS A 753 35.81 -43.53 21.69
C HIS A 753 36.59 -42.22 21.75
N GLN A 754 35.95 -41.14 22.21
CA GLN A 754 36.37 -40.46 23.43
C GLN A 754 35.42 -39.32 23.82
N LEU A 755 35.10 -39.32 25.13
CA LEU A 755 34.43 -38.32 25.96
C LEU A 755 32.89 -38.27 25.89
N HIS A 756 32.30 -38.92 26.91
CA HIS A 756 30.88 -38.99 27.28
C HIS A 756 29.94 -39.77 26.34
N ALA A 757 30.29 -41.04 26.09
CA ALA A 757 29.34 -42.00 25.51
C ALA A 757 28.16 -42.26 26.46
N PRO A 758 26.88 -42.10 26.05
CA PRO A 758 25.81 -42.87 26.65
C PRO A 758 26.04 -44.35 26.29
N LYS A 759 25.77 -45.25 27.25
CA LYS A 759 26.01 -46.69 27.13
C LYS A 759 25.43 -47.25 25.79
N PRO A 760 26.00 -48.33 25.21
CA PRO A 760 25.55 -48.94 23.94
C PRO A 760 24.13 -49.57 23.97
N ASN A 761 23.36 -49.31 25.02
CA ASN A 761 21.98 -49.73 25.25
C ASN A 761 21.04 -48.52 25.40
N ALA A 762 21.30 -47.44 24.64
CA ALA A 762 20.40 -46.30 24.58
C ALA A 762 19.17 -46.68 23.74
N THR A 763 18.12 -47.14 24.41
CA THR A 763 16.80 -47.39 23.80
C THR A 763 16.32 -46.13 23.09
N ALA A 764 15.43 -46.25 22.09
CA ALA A 764 14.84 -45.13 21.33
C ALA A 764 14.38 -43.93 22.20
N ALA A 765 14.09 -44.16 23.48
CA ALA A 765 13.82 -43.16 24.49
C ALA A 765 14.98 -42.17 24.78
N LEU A 766 16.23 -42.60 24.75
CA LEU A 766 17.39 -41.74 25.01
C LEU A 766 17.69 -40.83 23.79
N VAL A 767 17.52 -41.38 22.59
CA VAL A 767 17.61 -40.62 21.33
C VAL A 767 16.51 -39.57 21.26
N ARG A 768 15.26 -39.95 21.60
CA ARG A 768 14.15 -38.99 21.75
C ARG A 768 14.45 -37.92 22.79
N LYS A 769 15.03 -38.28 23.94
CA LYS A 769 15.42 -37.33 24.99
C LYS A 769 16.50 -36.35 24.51
N HIS A 770 17.44 -36.79 23.68
CA HIS A 770 18.45 -35.93 23.08
C HIS A 770 17.88 -35.06 21.94
N GLN A 771 16.98 -35.60 21.12
CA GLN A 771 16.24 -34.83 20.10
C GLN A 771 15.40 -33.73 20.75
N HIS A 772 14.65 -34.04 21.81
CA HIS A 772 13.94 -33.02 22.59
C HIS A 772 14.86 -31.96 23.22
N SER A 773 16.13 -32.29 23.49
CA SER A 773 17.10 -31.30 23.99
C SER A 773 17.66 -30.37 22.90
N MET A 774 17.53 -30.73 21.63
CA MET A 774 17.90 -29.87 20.48
C MET A 774 16.75 -28.97 20.04
N LEU A 775 15.50 -29.32 20.34
CA LEU A 775 14.34 -28.48 20.03
C LEU A 775 14.31 -27.28 20.99
N VAL A 776 14.47 -26.09 20.44
CA VAL A 776 14.46 -24.83 21.21
C VAL A 776 13.04 -24.37 21.46
N LYS A 777 12.20 -24.34 20.42
CA LYS A 777 10.85 -23.79 20.49
C LYS A 777 9.96 -24.31 19.36
N THR A 778 8.68 -24.42 19.66
CA THR A 778 7.62 -24.67 18.66
C THR A 778 6.64 -23.49 18.68
N TRP A 779 6.19 -23.07 17.51
CA TRP A 779 5.10 -22.11 17.32
C TRP A 779 4.03 -22.70 16.41
N LYS A 780 2.79 -22.22 16.55
CA LYS A 780 1.69 -22.55 15.64
C LYS A 780 1.20 -21.28 14.97
N ALA A 781 1.19 -21.27 13.64
CA ALA A 781 0.66 -20.18 12.84
C ALA A 781 -0.88 -20.14 12.93
N HIS A 782 -1.46 -18.97 12.69
CA HIS A 782 -2.91 -18.78 12.67
C HIS A 782 -3.57 -19.58 11.53
N GLU A 783 -4.81 -20.04 11.73
CA GLU A 783 -5.57 -20.79 10.72
C GLU A 783 -5.66 -19.99 9.41
N GLY A 784 -5.16 -20.57 8.30
CA GLY A 784 -5.11 -19.92 6.98
C GLY A 784 -3.78 -19.25 6.60
N SER A 785 -2.76 -19.28 7.47
CA SER A 785 -1.42 -18.77 7.18
C SER A 785 -0.56 -19.81 6.46
N ALA A 786 -0.07 -19.52 5.26
CA ALA A 786 0.99 -20.32 4.63
C ALA A 786 2.31 -20.08 5.36
N VAL A 787 2.87 -21.12 5.98
CA VAL A 787 4.19 -21.04 6.63
C VAL A 787 5.26 -21.17 5.56
N VAL A 788 5.76 -20.03 5.09
CA VAL A 788 6.92 -19.97 4.21
C VAL A 788 8.12 -19.44 5.00
N PHE A 789 9.14 -20.27 5.21
CA PHE A 789 10.34 -19.83 5.95
C PHE A 789 11.26 -18.94 5.12
N LEU A 790 11.66 -17.84 5.75
CA LEU A 790 12.77 -17.00 5.34
C LEU A 790 14.10 -17.63 5.79
N SER A 791 15.17 -17.46 5.02
CA SER A 791 16.54 -17.71 5.48
C SER A 791 16.86 -16.76 6.64
N ILE A 792 16.70 -17.23 7.88
CA ILE A 792 16.84 -16.45 9.12
C ILE A 792 18.29 -16.10 9.34
N LEU A 793 18.59 -14.84 9.77
CA LEU A 793 19.92 -14.56 10.28
C LEU A 793 20.22 -13.51 11.36
N ALA A 794 20.95 -13.99 12.37
CA ALA A 794 21.76 -13.38 13.42
C ALA A 794 21.82 -11.84 13.52
N ASN A 795 21.02 -11.31 14.46
CA ASN A 795 21.55 -10.65 15.66
C ASN A 795 20.44 -10.26 16.67
N ASN A 796 19.19 -10.62 16.39
CA ASN A 796 18.11 -10.52 17.35
C ASN A 796 17.16 -11.70 17.16
N LEU A 797 17.16 -12.65 18.10
CA LEU A 797 16.15 -13.71 18.19
C LEU A 797 14.71 -13.14 18.27
N VAL A 798 14.60 -11.86 18.59
CA VAL A 798 13.36 -11.10 18.61
C VAL A 798 12.94 -10.69 17.18
N LEU A 799 13.86 -10.45 16.23
CA LEU A 799 13.50 -9.95 14.89
C LEU A 799 12.95 -11.04 13.95
N SER A 800 13.47 -12.27 13.97
CA SER A 800 12.89 -13.36 13.17
C SER A 800 11.55 -13.83 13.73
N ALA A 801 11.41 -13.83 15.05
CA ALA A 801 10.12 -14.00 15.71
C ALA A 801 9.18 -12.83 15.43
N ILE A 802 9.67 -11.59 15.35
CA ILE A 802 8.90 -10.41 14.94
C ILE A 802 8.52 -10.47 13.46
N ILE A 803 9.34 -10.99 12.54
CA ILE A 803 9.00 -11.08 11.11
C ILE A 803 7.98 -12.20 10.86
N ILE A 804 8.09 -13.31 11.58
CA ILE A 804 7.03 -14.33 11.66
C ILE A 804 5.78 -13.74 12.35
N TYR A 805 5.95 -12.89 13.37
CA TYR A 805 4.86 -12.13 14.00
C TYR A 805 4.38 -10.94 13.14
N ILE A 806 5.08 -10.49 12.09
CA ILE A 806 4.60 -9.45 11.16
C ILE A 806 3.81 -10.15 10.05
N LEU A 807 4.25 -11.33 9.61
CA LEU A 807 3.47 -12.20 8.73
C LEU A 807 2.22 -12.77 9.44
N ILE A 808 2.25 -12.95 10.76
CA ILE A 808 1.12 -13.46 11.57
C ILE A 808 0.31 -12.35 12.30
N SER A 809 0.91 -11.22 12.70
CA SER A 809 0.27 -10.15 13.51
C SER A 809 0.01 -8.84 12.77
N ILE A 810 0.01 -8.85 11.45
CA ILE A 810 -0.78 -7.87 10.69
C ILE A 810 -2.30 -7.98 11.06
N GLU A 811 -2.72 -9.00 11.82
CA GLU A 811 -4.07 -9.13 12.40
C GLU A 811 -4.32 -8.48 13.79
N SER A 812 -3.35 -7.87 14.48
CA SER A 812 -3.62 -7.31 15.84
C SER A 812 -2.91 -6.02 16.26
N LEU A 813 -2.50 -5.16 15.32
CA LEU A 813 -2.11 -3.76 15.56
C LEU A 813 -2.70 -2.90 14.44
#